data_AF-A0A2N6G2V5-F1
#
_entry.id   AF-A0A2N6G2V5-F1
#
_cell.length_a   1.000
_cell.length_b   1.000
_cell.length_c   1.000
_cell.angle_alpha   90.00
_cell.angle_beta   90.00
_cell.angle_gamma   90.00
#
_symmetry.space_group_name_H-M   'P 1'
#
loop_
_entity.id
_entity.type
_entity.pdbx_description
1 polymer ?
#
loop_
_entity_poly.entity_id
_entity_poly.type
_entity_poly.pdbx_seq_one_letter_code
_entity_poly.pdbx_strand_id
1 'polypeptide(L)'
;MKKIIIYILFLYSLNSLFASNLNFTQEEKEYIKNSPDITIGTMNSFTPFSFTKDGKIVGFTQDLIDILAQKSGLKFKIVSGSWPEIYDLFYNKQIDMISEVSYRQERLPFTLFSSPYYVIPIGVFTRKDFGNYNGIESLRNKKVGVVKNTFIIDILQKENIDVVEFDDSDERFLALDEKKIDAIITNILSIYKLEDLVLPKLKLAGRFVHSDAKSEDLRFGIQKENPILDSIINKTLDSIPYSTMSNLKRDWIFNLNKSNISLTKEEKKCIDKNRVSVGIEPAKPYIYYDSKKSSNNGLYYDILQKVLEKTGLKVDYVHSSWAKLLDEFKNEKIDLLPATFYSKEREKFGLFSYEFYKVREYIYVSNKNEKIGNFKDLEGKKVAITKGYATIDKIRTKFPKIDIIKTSGLGESTSKVLNGEVDALVDYHLVVENYIRDNSIVGLKDIAQNDLKAVSIHFLSNKRKPTLQRILQKGLDSISREEMNNILLKWVREPYNSDKENQSLLSDNEKEFIIKHQKIRFGVASNRPPFEFIQNGKASGIAVEYIKKSAKNVGLAVEFINSKMPMANAYNTIETSRDKFDTILFSVKNNDRAEKFSYGTAYLSYPMMIIKHKDSPYIGSMKDLSGKKVAIEKNYLTNKWIKRDYPEIKIINYNNTKDALTNLDNNKVDAYVGNLAVANYLSVFGDLNNLKVAAPSGYGNIEFSFIAPKEWPELASILSKGFNQITPIEHTGIQQRWFSLQTVDRVNYSLIWKVVAVAAFIILWILWWNRKIATEKDRTKDALNQLQDAQGKLEHKNIEVNDAKNFLESVLDESPDLIIIKDYEGKFLLVNKAVAKLYHTTVDDMIGKYDSDFKYAKRMSDFFNKNIKQIIDKNKTEISYEDFNKTQHYITTKKPFTNEKGEKLILIIAHDISTIKKLENEQLKQQQLLLNQSKIAAMGEMLGNISHQWRQPLSVITTQASSIGLLLDVGKRISDEELLEYSSSIMQQANYLSKTIDDFRNFFTSDSSSKQVYNLKDIFFKLDDLIKVTYANNFIKIINQIDEDINIQLNENILIQAFINIYNNSKDAFIEKNVSTDDRYFFSSIKKDKDHVIVTFKDSAGGIDKDNIEKIFEPYFTTKHKSVGTGIGLYMSNQIITKHLKGEIRAINETYKYNDKNYTGAKFIITLPL
;
A
#
# COMPACT_ATOMS: atom_id res chain seq x y z
N MET A 1 -23.84 -62.60 57.03
CA MET A 1 -23.60 -61.44 56.14
C MET A 1 -22.30 -60.65 56.39
N LYS A 2 -21.48 -60.94 57.41
CA LYS A 2 -20.16 -60.28 57.59
C LYS A 2 -18.96 -61.00 56.93
N LYS A 3 -19.13 -62.23 56.42
CA LYS A 3 -18.06 -62.99 55.73
C LYS A 3 -18.01 -62.77 54.20
N ILE A 4 -19.03 -62.19 53.59
CA ILE A 4 -19.09 -61.93 52.14
C ILE A 4 -18.47 -60.58 51.78
N ILE A 5 -18.54 -59.59 52.68
CA ILE A 5 -17.93 -58.27 52.45
C ILE A 5 -16.39 -58.31 52.58
N ILE A 6 -15.86 -59.20 53.42
CA ILE A 6 -14.40 -59.40 53.53
C ILE A 6 -13.83 -60.09 52.29
N TYR A 7 -14.58 -61.00 51.66
CA TYR A 7 -14.15 -61.64 50.40
C TYR A 7 -14.22 -60.69 49.20
N ILE A 8 -15.20 -59.77 49.18
CA ILE A 8 -15.31 -58.76 48.11
C ILE A 8 -14.26 -57.65 48.27
N LEU A 9 -13.83 -57.32 49.50
CA LEU A 9 -12.69 -56.42 49.73
C LEU A 9 -11.33 -57.08 49.47
N PHE A 10 -11.19 -58.40 49.63
CA PHE A 10 -9.98 -59.13 49.27
C PHE A 10 -9.82 -59.34 47.75
N LEU A 11 -10.94 -59.36 47.00
CA LEU A 11 -10.95 -59.45 45.54
C LEU A 11 -10.76 -58.11 44.81
N TYR A 12 -10.92 -56.97 45.50
CA TYR A 12 -10.53 -55.66 44.97
C TYR A 12 -9.06 -55.29 45.23
N SER A 13 -8.36 -56.01 46.12
CA SER A 13 -6.91 -55.88 46.33
C SER A 13 -6.05 -56.81 45.45
N LEU A 14 -6.64 -57.50 44.47
CA LEU A 14 -5.95 -58.49 43.62
C LEU A 14 -5.95 -58.17 42.12
N ASN A 15 -6.36 -56.96 41.72
CA ASN A 15 -6.16 -56.46 40.34
C ASN A 15 -4.98 -55.48 40.20
N SER A 16 -4.08 -55.44 41.18
CA SER A 16 -2.77 -54.76 41.08
C SER A 16 -1.61 -55.74 40.79
N LEU A 17 -1.89 -56.95 40.33
CA LEU A 17 -0.91 -58.00 40.03
C LEU A 17 -1.02 -58.50 38.58
N PHE A 18 -1.06 -57.56 37.65
CA PHE A 18 -0.52 -57.77 36.29
C PHE A 18 0.35 -56.56 35.91
N ALA A 19 1.22 -56.13 36.83
CA ALA A 19 2.45 -55.50 36.39
C ALA A 19 3.34 -56.63 35.88
N SER A 20 3.67 -56.62 34.59
CA SER A 20 4.83 -57.36 34.10
C SER A 20 6.00 -57.03 35.03
N ASN A 21 6.45 -57.98 35.85
CA ASN A 21 7.70 -57.80 36.59
C ASN A 21 8.77 -57.58 35.52
N LEU A 22 9.26 -56.34 35.42
CA LEU A 22 10.40 -56.01 34.59
C LEU A 22 11.56 -56.89 35.08
N ASN A 23 12.04 -57.79 34.21
CA ASN A 23 13.15 -58.69 34.54
C ASN A 23 14.47 -57.91 34.48
N PHE A 24 14.72 -57.15 35.54
CA PHE A 24 16.03 -56.54 35.78
C PHE A 24 17.05 -57.59 36.25
N THR A 25 18.29 -57.46 35.79
CA THR A 25 19.43 -58.25 36.28
C THR A 25 19.72 -57.91 37.75
N GLN A 26 20.53 -58.72 38.43
CA GLN A 26 20.90 -58.40 39.82
C GLN A 26 21.68 -57.07 39.91
N GLU A 27 22.58 -56.82 38.97
CA GLU A 27 23.33 -55.56 38.87
C GLU A 27 22.41 -54.35 38.68
N GLU A 28 21.37 -54.46 37.85
CA GLU A 28 20.38 -53.40 37.64
C GLU A 28 19.52 -53.15 38.89
N LYS A 29 19.13 -54.21 39.61
CA LYS A 29 18.38 -54.10 40.87
C LYS A 29 19.21 -53.45 41.97
N GLU A 30 20.48 -53.82 42.07
CA GLU A 30 21.43 -53.18 42.99
C GLU A 30 21.66 -51.72 42.61
N TYR A 31 21.77 -51.42 41.31
CA TYR A 31 21.86 -50.04 40.81
C TYR A 31 20.63 -49.22 41.22
N ILE A 32 19.41 -49.70 40.98
CA ILE A 32 18.17 -48.99 41.37
C ILE A 32 18.09 -48.78 42.89
N LYS A 33 18.53 -49.76 43.68
CA LYS A 33 18.49 -49.70 45.15
C LYS A 33 19.52 -48.72 45.75
N ASN A 34 20.70 -48.64 45.15
CA ASN A 34 21.85 -47.91 45.69
C ASN A 34 22.11 -46.55 44.99
N SER A 35 21.41 -46.23 43.90
CA SER A 35 21.69 -45.02 43.12
C SER A 35 21.21 -43.73 43.80
N PRO A 36 21.97 -42.63 43.67
CA PRO A 36 21.49 -41.28 43.98
C PRO A 36 20.40 -40.84 42.98
N ASP A 37 19.72 -39.71 43.27
CA ASP A 37 18.75 -39.12 42.35
C ASP A 37 19.41 -38.81 40.99
N ILE A 38 18.94 -39.46 39.92
CA ILE A 38 19.47 -39.32 38.57
C ILE A 38 19.11 -37.94 38.03
N THR A 39 20.10 -37.15 37.64
CA THR A 39 19.87 -35.82 37.09
C THR A 39 19.52 -35.86 35.61
N ILE A 40 18.38 -35.28 35.23
CA ILE A 40 17.92 -35.23 33.84
C ILE A 40 17.71 -33.80 33.36
N GLY A 41 18.31 -33.48 32.23
CA GLY A 41 18.15 -32.23 31.51
C GLY A 41 16.87 -32.20 30.65
N THR A 42 16.04 -31.19 30.83
CA THR A 42 14.80 -30.96 30.07
C THR A 42 14.71 -29.54 29.55
N MET A 43 14.16 -29.32 28.36
CA MET A 43 13.94 -27.97 27.86
C MET A 43 12.78 -27.27 28.59
N ASN A 44 12.84 -25.95 28.68
CA ASN A 44 11.79 -25.12 29.32
C ASN A 44 10.79 -24.49 28.32
N SER A 45 11.02 -24.65 27.01
CA SER A 45 10.29 -23.93 25.94
C SER A 45 9.89 -24.82 24.75
N PHE A 46 10.02 -26.13 24.85
CA PHE A 46 9.76 -27.09 23.77
C PHE A 46 8.35 -27.69 23.80
N THR A 47 7.34 -26.85 23.55
CA THR A 47 5.93 -27.27 23.51
C THR A 47 5.64 -28.17 22.29
N PRO A 48 4.89 -29.29 22.42
CA PRO A 48 4.18 -29.79 23.62
C PRO A 48 4.97 -30.83 24.47
N PHE A 49 6.28 -30.97 24.28
CA PHE A 49 7.09 -32.03 24.88
C PHE A 49 7.60 -31.69 26.29
N SER A 50 8.27 -30.55 26.45
CA SER A 50 8.75 -30.05 27.74
C SER A 50 8.71 -28.51 27.74
N PHE A 51 7.89 -27.95 28.63
CA PHE A 51 7.78 -26.50 28.76
C PHE A 51 7.35 -26.09 30.16
N THR A 52 7.68 -24.86 30.55
CA THR A 52 7.32 -24.34 31.86
C THR A 52 5.87 -23.84 31.87
N LYS A 53 5.06 -24.37 32.79
CA LYS A 53 3.72 -23.87 33.14
C LYS A 53 3.62 -23.71 34.65
N ASP A 54 3.24 -22.52 35.12
CA ASP A 54 3.12 -22.20 36.55
C ASP A 54 4.39 -22.50 37.39
N GLY A 55 5.58 -22.28 36.80
CA GLY A 55 6.87 -22.53 37.45
C GLY A 55 7.25 -24.01 37.56
N LYS A 56 6.51 -24.93 36.91
CA LYS A 56 6.82 -26.35 36.81
C LYS A 56 7.01 -26.77 35.36
N ILE A 57 7.89 -27.74 35.12
CA ILE A 57 8.01 -28.38 33.81
C ILE A 57 6.84 -29.34 33.62
N VAL A 58 6.16 -29.21 32.48
CA VAL A 58 5.04 -30.07 32.06
C VAL A 58 5.20 -30.42 30.58
N GLY A 59 4.54 -31.49 30.13
CA GLY A 59 4.50 -31.88 28.72
C GLY A 59 4.60 -33.39 28.52
N PHE A 60 4.55 -33.81 27.25
CA PHE A 60 4.64 -35.23 26.88
C PHE A 60 5.88 -35.93 27.47
N THR A 61 7.05 -35.29 27.38
CA THR A 61 8.31 -35.86 27.87
C THR A 61 8.31 -35.94 29.39
N GLN A 62 7.69 -34.96 30.07
CA GLN A 62 7.56 -34.97 31.52
C GLN A 62 6.72 -36.15 32.02
N ASP A 63 5.55 -36.35 31.42
CA ASP A 63 4.68 -37.47 31.78
C ASP A 63 5.34 -38.82 31.46
N LEU A 64 6.16 -38.88 30.40
CA LEU A 64 6.96 -40.07 30.09
C LEU A 64 8.04 -40.34 31.13
N ILE A 65 8.74 -39.30 31.63
CA ILE A 65 9.72 -39.42 32.72
C ILE A 65 9.04 -39.95 34.00
N ASP A 66 7.84 -39.48 34.31
CA ASP A 66 7.08 -39.94 35.48
C ASP A 66 6.72 -41.43 35.37
N ILE A 67 6.33 -41.90 34.17
CA ILE A 67 6.09 -43.32 33.91
C ILE A 67 7.37 -44.14 34.02
N LEU A 68 8.50 -43.62 33.51
CA LEU A 68 9.80 -44.28 33.64
C LEU A 68 10.18 -44.43 35.12
N ALA A 69 9.99 -43.38 35.93
CA ALA A 69 10.23 -43.43 37.38
C ALA A 69 9.37 -44.49 38.06
N GLN A 70 8.06 -44.49 37.75
CA GLN A 70 7.10 -45.42 38.35
C GLN A 70 7.41 -46.89 38.01
N LYS A 71 7.81 -47.18 36.77
CA LYS A 71 8.08 -48.56 36.31
C LYS A 71 9.46 -49.06 36.68
N SER A 72 10.49 -48.20 36.66
CA SER A 72 11.87 -48.60 36.96
C SER A 72 12.20 -48.56 38.46
N GLY A 73 11.53 -47.71 39.23
CA GLY A 73 11.90 -47.42 40.63
C GLY A 73 13.04 -46.40 40.77
N LEU A 74 13.54 -45.84 39.67
CA LEU A 74 14.52 -44.74 39.68
C LEU A 74 13.87 -43.44 40.16
N LYS A 75 14.69 -42.56 40.75
CA LYS A 75 14.31 -41.18 41.10
C LYS A 75 15.02 -40.21 40.16
N PHE A 76 14.26 -39.29 39.58
CA PHE A 76 14.80 -38.27 38.69
C PHE A 76 14.76 -36.89 39.34
N LYS A 77 15.87 -36.16 39.20
CA LYS A 77 15.98 -34.74 39.55
C LYS A 77 16.09 -33.93 38.26
N ILE A 78 15.09 -33.08 38.03
CA ILE A 78 14.97 -32.33 36.78
C ILE A 78 15.80 -31.05 36.85
N VAL A 79 16.63 -30.85 35.83
CA VAL A 79 17.36 -29.61 35.56
C VAL A 79 16.78 -29.02 34.28
N SER A 80 16.18 -27.84 34.36
CA SER A 80 15.50 -27.21 33.22
C SER A 80 16.23 -25.96 32.73
N GLY A 81 16.32 -25.80 31.41
CA GLY A 81 16.98 -24.65 30.77
C GLY A 81 16.67 -24.55 29.29
N SER A 82 17.37 -23.67 28.59
CA SER A 82 17.40 -23.64 27.13
C SER A 82 18.16 -24.86 26.58
N TRP A 83 17.97 -25.18 25.29
CA TRP A 83 18.70 -26.28 24.66
C TRP A 83 20.23 -26.13 24.78
N PRO A 84 20.85 -24.97 24.49
CA PRO A 84 22.30 -24.82 24.60
C PRO A 84 22.80 -25.08 26.02
N GLU A 85 22.13 -24.52 27.02
CA GLU A 85 22.49 -24.71 28.44
C GLU A 85 22.43 -26.18 28.84
N ILE A 86 21.32 -26.87 28.56
CA ILE A 86 21.15 -28.27 28.93
C ILE A 86 22.12 -29.19 28.17
N TYR A 87 22.37 -28.90 26.89
CA TYR A 87 23.34 -29.64 26.09
C TYR A 87 24.75 -29.48 26.66
N ASP A 88 25.16 -28.26 27.03
CA ASP A 88 26.48 -28.01 27.60
C ASP A 88 26.64 -28.68 28.98
N LEU A 89 25.60 -28.69 29.81
CA LEU A 89 25.61 -29.44 31.07
C LEU A 89 25.82 -30.94 30.83
N PHE A 90 25.14 -31.51 29.82
CA PHE A 90 25.28 -32.92 29.47
C PHE A 90 26.66 -33.22 28.89
N TYR A 91 27.13 -32.42 27.93
CA TYR A 91 28.44 -32.57 27.30
C TYR A 91 29.59 -32.50 28.31
N ASN A 92 29.47 -31.61 29.30
CA ASN A 92 30.45 -31.45 30.39
C ASN A 92 30.25 -32.43 31.55
N LYS A 93 29.40 -33.46 31.39
CA LYS A 93 29.15 -34.51 32.40
C LYS A 93 28.61 -33.99 33.74
N GLN A 94 27.88 -32.87 33.72
CA GLN A 94 27.26 -32.27 34.91
C GLN A 94 25.84 -32.79 35.17
N ILE A 95 25.24 -33.47 34.19
CA ILE A 95 23.97 -34.19 34.33
C ILE A 95 24.09 -35.61 33.74
N ASP A 96 23.35 -36.55 34.31
CA ASP A 96 23.43 -37.98 33.98
C ASP A 96 22.68 -38.34 32.70
N MET A 97 21.59 -37.61 32.42
CA MET A 97 20.71 -37.83 31.28
C MET A 97 20.27 -36.52 30.65
N ILE A 98 19.99 -36.55 29.35
CA ILE A 98 19.35 -35.47 28.59
C ILE A 98 18.13 -36.03 27.85
N SER A 99 17.04 -35.26 27.83
CA SER A 99 15.85 -35.60 27.06
C SER A 99 15.82 -34.89 25.70
N GLU A 100 14.98 -35.39 24.78
CA GLU A 100 14.69 -34.74 23.49
C GLU A 100 15.92 -34.61 22.57
N VAL A 101 16.96 -35.40 22.82
CA VAL A 101 18.17 -35.42 22.01
C VAL A 101 17.95 -36.32 20.78
N SER A 102 18.32 -35.82 19.60
CA SER A 102 18.34 -36.63 18.37
C SER A 102 19.62 -37.45 18.23
N TYR A 103 19.51 -38.63 17.62
CA TYR A 103 20.65 -39.51 17.37
C TYR A 103 21.62 -38.86 16.40
N ARG A 104 22.90 -38.73 16.75
CA ARG A 104 23.91 -38.18 15.85
C ARG A 104 25.23 -38.91 16.00
N GLN A 105 25.93 -39.12 14.89
CA GLN A 105 27.15 -39.92 14.87
C GLN A 105 28.27 -39.25 15.68
N GLU A 106 28.35 -37.92 15.62
CA GLU A 106 29.27 -37.09 16.39
C GLU A 106 29.00 -37.11 17.91
N ARG A 107 27.81 -37.56 18.33
CA ARG A 107 27.42 -37.65 19.76
C ARG A 107 27.67 -39.03 20.37
N LEU A 108 27.89 -40.06 19.54
CA LEU A 108 28.20 -41.43 19.98
C LEU A 108 29.41 -41.57 20.93
N PRO A 109 30.47 -40.75 20.82
CA PRO A 109 31.61 -40.85 21.73
C PRO A 109 31.26 -40.60 23.21
N PHE A 110 30.19 -39.83 23.48
CA PHE A 110 29.80 -39.44 24.85
C PHE A 110 28.34 -39.75 25.20
N THR A 111 27.54 -40.28 24.27
CA THR A 111 26.11 -40.55 24.49
C THR A 111 25.74 -42.00 24.16
N LEU A 112 24.96 -42.64 25.04
CA LEU A 112 24.15 -43.82 24.75
C LEU A 112 22.71 -43.35 24.48
N PHE A 113 22.11 -43.84 23.40
CA PHE A 113 20.81 -43.39 22.93
C PHE A 113 19.73 -44.43 23.18
N SER A 114 18.64 -44.02 23.81
CA SER A 114 17.45 -44.87 23.91
C SER A 114 16.81 -45.10 22.54
N SER A 115 15.88 -46.06 22.47
CA SER A 115 14.89 -46.12 21.38
C SER A 115 14.14 -44.78 21.24
N PRO A 116 13.79 -44.33 20.01
CA PRO A 116 13.11 -43.06 19.81
C PRO A 116 11.66 -43.16 20.26
N TYR A 117 11.24 -42.26 21.15
CA TYR A 117 9.85 -42.25 21.64
C TYR A 117 8.94 -41.38 20.76
N TYR A 118 9.52 -40.43 20.00
CA TYR A 118 8.79 -39.61 19.03
C TYR A 118 9.69 -39.12 17.88
N VAL A 119 9.14 -38.94 16.68
CA VAL A 119 9.88 -38.45 15.50
C VAL A 119 9.15 -37.26 14.89
N ILE A 120 9.85 -36.13 14.71
CA ILE A 120 9.29 -34.87 14.24
C ILE A 120 9.95 -34.45 12.92
N PRO A 121 9.19 -34.20 11.84
CA PRO A 121 9.72 -33.58 10.64
C PRO A 121 10.30 -32.19 10.90
N ILE A 122 11.36 -31.84 10.17
CA ILE A 122 11.94 -30.50 10.19
C ILE A 122 11.25 -29.64 9.13
N GLY A 123 10.89 -28.42 9.50
CA GLY A 123 10.22 -27.44 8.67
C GLY A 123 11.08 -26.19 8.47
N VAL A 124 10.80 -25.48 7.38
CA VAL A 124 11.33 -24.15 7.12
C VAL A 124 10.21 -23.14 7.29
N PHE A 125 10.39 -22.22 8.23
CA PHE A 125 9.47 -21.12 8.47
C PHE A 125 10.00 -19.87 7.79
N THR A 126 9.15 -19.19 7.04
CA THR A 126 9.50 -17.95 6.35
C THR A 126 8.37 -16.95 6.48
N ARG A 127 8.62 -15.70 6.09
CA ARG A 127 7.54 -14.74 5.92
C ARG A 127 6.69 -15.11 4.69
N LYS A 128 5.42 -14.66 4.67
CA LYS A 128 4.51 -14.90 3.54
C LYS A 128 5.02 -14.28 2.23
N ASP A 129 5.75 -13.17 2.32
CA ASP A 129 6.41 -12.46 1.20
C ASP A 129 7.78 -13.05 0.80
N PHE A 130 8.23 -14.15 1.43
CA PHE A 130 9.48 -14.85 1.08
C PHE A 130 9.47 -15.47 -0.32
N GLY A 131 8.29 -15.60 -0.94
CA GLY A 131 8.10 -16.37 -2.17
C GLY A 131 7.85 -17.86 -1.90
N ASN A 132 8.18 -18.71 -2.88
CA ASN A 132 8.05 -20.16 -2.76
C ASN A 132 9.37 -20.75 -2.25
N TYR A 133 9.27 -21.65 -1.27
CA TYR A 133 10.40 -22.41 -0.77
C TYR A 133 10.50 -23.72 -1.56
N ASN A 134 11.61 -23.88 -2.28
CA ASN A 134 11.88 -25.04 -3.15
C ASN A 134 13.10 -25.83 -2.66
N GLY A 135 13.25 -26.00 -1.34
CA GLY A 135 14.36 -26.74 -0.74
C GLY A 135 15.52 -25.83 -0.27
N ILE A 136 16.62 -26.46 0.14
CA ILE A 136 17.76 -25.78 0.79
C ILE A 136 18.38 -24.66 -0.05
N GLU A 137 18.32 -24.78 -1.38
CA GLU A 137 18.75 -23.75 -2.33
C GLU A 137 18.03 -22.41 -2.13
N SER A 138 16.77 -22.43 -1.71
CA SER A 138 16.00 -21.22 -1.41
C SER A 138 16.54 -20.44 -0.20
N LEU A 139 17.48 -21.03 0.54
CA LEU A 139 18.12 -20.45 1.73
C LEU A 139 19.55 -19.96 1.46
N ARG A 140 20.09 -20.14 0.25
CA ARG A 140 21.41 -19.58 -0.09
C ARG A 140 21.35 -18.05 -0.10
N ASN A 141 22.39 -17.42 0.45
CA ASN A 141 22.45 -15.96 0.66
C ASN A 141 21.30 -15.38 1.50
N LYS A 142 20.60 -16.24 2.27
CA LYS A 142 19.57 -15.87 3.23
C LYS A 142 20.14 -16.01 4.62
N LYS A 143 19.75 -15.11 5.52
CA LYS A 143 20.04 -15.24 6.95
C LYS A 143 19.08 -16.25 7.54
N VAL A 144 19.60 -17.40 7.95
CA VAL A 144 18.79 -18.48 8.51
C VAL A 144 18.98 -18.55 10.01
N GLY A 145 17.90 -18.35 10.75
CA GLY A 145 17.89 -18.44 12.20
C GLY A 145 17.80 -19.88 12.70
N VAL A 146 18.70 -20.27 13.59
CA VAL A 146 18.72 -21.57 14.27
C VAL A 146 19.11 -21.41 15.75
N VAL A 147 18.82 -22.40 16.58
CA VAL A 147 19.24 -22.42 18.00
C VAL A 147 20.70 -22.85 18.10
N LYS A 148 21.48 -22.27 19.01
CA LYS A 148 22.84 -22.75 19.29
C LYS A 148 22.87 -24.24 19.63
N ASN A 149 24.00 -24.90 19.39
CA ASN A 149 24.22 -26.33 19.69
C ASN A 149 23.21 -27.29 19.01
N THR A 150 22.52 -26.85 17.95
CA THR A 150 21.70 -27.73 17.11
C THR A 150 22.55 -28.37 16.01
N PHE A 151 22.25 -29.62 15.68
CA PHE A 151 22.92 -30.35 14.59
C PHE A 151 22.65 -29.75 13.20
N ILE A 152 21.68 -28.83 13.08
CA ILE A 152 21.39 -28.13 11.81
C ILE A 152 22.51 -27.13 11.46
N ILE A 153 23.25 -26.59 12.44
CA ILE A 153 24.31 -25.60 12.19
C ILE A 153 25.37 -26.18 11.26
N ASP A 154 25.90 -27.36 11.56
CA ASP A 154 26.94 -28.01 10.76
C ASP A 154 26.49 -28.28 9.32
N ILE A 155 25.20 -28.59 9.14
CA ILE A 155 24.60 -28.82 7.82
C ILE A 155 24.53 -27.51 7.04
N LEU A 156 24.05 -26.44 7.67
CA LEU A 156 23.95 -25.13 7.02
C LEU A 156 25.32 -24.52 6.72
N GLN A 157 26.29 -24.73 7.59
CA GLN A 157 27.68 -24.29 7.38
C GLN A 157 28.33 -25.04 6.22
N LYS A 158 28.15 -26.37 6.12
CA LYS A 158 28.63 -27.17 4.97
C LYS A 158 27.99 -26.72 3.65
N GLU A 159 26.74 -26.29 3.71
CA GLU A 159 25.99 -25.74 2.56
C GLU A 159 26.24 -24.26 2.30
N ASN A 160 27.16 -23.63 3.05
CA ASN A 160 27.55 -22.23 2.93
C ASN A 160 26.36 -21.25 3.05
N ILE A 161 25.45 -21.54 3.98
CA ILE A 161 24.30 -20.69 4.32
C ILE A 161 24.66 -19.78 5.49
N ASP A 162 24.25 -18.51 5.44
CA ASP A 162 24.51 -17.53 6.51
C ASP A 162 23.63 -17.87 7.73
N VAL A 163 24.26 -18.37 8.78
CA VAL A 163 23.58 -18.83 10.00
C VAL A 163 23.58 -17.74 11.05
N VAL A 164 22.40 -17.44 11.59
CA VAL A 164 22.23 -16.57 12.75
C VAL A 164 21.80 -17.43 13.92
N GLU A 165 22.64 -17.49 14.94
CA GLU A 165 22.44 -18.33 16.11
C GLU A 165 21.69 -17.59 17.22
N PHE A 166 20.74 -18.29 17.86
CA PHE A 166 19.92 -17.78 18.95
C PHE A 166 20.03 -18.67 20.19
N ASP A 167 20.04 -18.05 21.38
CA ASP A 167 20.00 -18.74 22.67
C ASP A 167 18.57 -19.18 23.04
N ASP A 168 17.56 -18.42 22.62
CA ASP A 168 16.15 -18.66 22.89
C ASP A 168 15.36 -19.07 21.63
N SER A 169 14.36 -19.93 21.84
CA SER A 169 13.57 -20.51 20.76
C SER A 169 12.51 -19.57 20.16
N ASP A 170 12.06 -18.57 20.92
CA ASP A 170 11.00 -17.66 20.48
C ASP A 170 11.57 -16.39 19.80
N GLU A 171 12.75 -15.91 20.23
CA GLU A 171 13.40 -14.71 19.66
C GLU A 171 13.67 -14.80 18.15
N ARG A 172 14.02 -15.99 17.66
CA ARG A 172 14.21 -16.21 16.21
C ARG A 172 12.95 -15.93 15.40
N PHE A 173 11.77 -16.32 15.90
CA PHE A 173 10.49 -16.08 15.21
C PHE A 173 10.16 -14.60 15.11
N LEU A 174 10.50 -13.82 16.14
CA LEU A 174 10.37 -12.37 16.12
C LEU A 174 11.38 -11.74 15.14
N ALA A 175 12.62 -12.20 15.13
CA ALA A 175 13.64 -11.74 14.17
C ALA A 175 13.23 -12.00 12.71
N LEU A 176 12.56 -13.13 12.45
CA LEU A 176 12.01 -13.45 11.13
C LEU A 176 10.86 -12.52 10.75
N ASP A 177 9.92 -12.23 11.66
CA ASP A 177 8.83 -11.28 11.42
C ASP A 177 9.36 -9.87 11.12
N GLU A 178 10.44 -9.48 11.79
CA GLU A 178 11.11 -8.17 11.66
C GLU A 178 12.04 -8.03 10.45
N LYS A 179 12.17 -9.07 9.61
CA LYS A 179 13.15 -9.14 8.49
C LYS A 179 14.62 -9.04 8.93
N LYS A 180 14.96 -9.34 10.18
CA LYS A 180 16.36 -9.45 10.62
C LYS A 180 17.02 -10.73 10.13
N ILE A 181 16.20 -11.77 9.97
CA ILE A 181 16.53 -13.02 9.30
C ILE A 181 15.45 -13.31 8.24
N ASP A 182 15.78 -14.16 7.28
CA ASP A 182 14.95 -14.46 6.11
C ASP A 182 14.18 -15.78 6.27
N ALA A 183 14.72 -16.73 7.03
CA ALA A 183 14.09 -18.02 7.30
C ALA A 183 14.51 -18.57 8.67
N ILE A 184 13.74 -19.54 9.17
CA ILE A 184 14.06 -20.34 10.35
C ILE A 184 13.97 -21.81 9.97
N ILE A 185 14.91 -22.62 10.43
CA ILE A 185 14.83 -24.08 10.32
C ILE A 185 14.67 -24.67 11.72
N THR A 186 13.59 -25.39 11.92
CA THR A 186 13.26 -26.04 13.19
C THR A 186 12.18 -27.10 12.97
N ASN A 187 11.82 -27.90 13.98
CA ASN A 187 10.75 -28.87 13.84
C ASN A 187 9.39 -28.23 13.46
N ILE A 188 8.59 -28.97 12.69
CA ILE A 188 7.31 -28.50 12.16
C ILE A 188 6.28 -28.17 13.24
N LEU A 189 6.38 -28.78 14.43
CA LEU A 189 5.49 -28.52 15.55
C LEU A 189 5.70 -27.11 16.15
N SER A 190 6.79 -26.43 15.81
CA SER A 190 6.97 -25.02 16.11
C SER A 190 5.97 -24.11 15.37
N ILE A 191 5.11 -24.65 14.48
CA ILE A 191 3.99 -23.90 13.91
C ILE A 191 3.04 -23.36 15.00
N TYR A 192 2.90 -24.07 16.12
CA TYR A 192 2.12 -23.59 17.27
C TYR A 192 2.69 -22.30 17.87
N LYS A 193 4.01 -22.05 17.73
CA LYS A 193 4.61 -20.79 18.17
C LYS A 193 4.16 -19.60 17.32
N LEU A 194 3.80 -19.80 16.05
CA LEU A 194 3.23 -18.72 15.23
C LEU A 194 1.87 -18.27 15.76
N GLU A 195 1.09 -19.21 16.29
CA GLU A 195 -0.20 -18.97 16.93
C GLU A 195 -0.01 -18.34 18.31
N ASP A 196 0.89 -18.89 19.14
CA ASP A 196 1.19 -18.36 20.48
C ASP A 196 1.74 -16.92 20.42
N LEU A 197 2.64 -16.64 19.48
CA LEU A 197 3.29 -15.32 19.32
C LEU A 197 2.49 -14.34 18.44
N VAL A 198 1.40 -14.81 17.82
CA VAL A 198 0.54 -14.04 16.90
C VAL A 198 1.34 -13.35 15.80
N LEU A 199 1.99 -14.18 14.98
CA LEU A 199 2.85 -13.75 13.87
C LEU A 199 2.18 -14.08 12.52
N PRO A 200 1.10 -13.36 12.12
CA PRO A 200 0.29 -13.71 10.96
C PRO A 200 1.02 -13.52 9.62
N LYS A 201 2.16 -12.83 9.63
CA LYS A 201 3.02 -12.61 8.45
C LYS A 201 3.94 -13.79 8.20
N LEU A 202 4.04 -14.76 9.12
CA LEU A 202 4.86 -15.95 8.98
C LEU A 202 4.05 -17.14 8.46
N LYS A 203 4.73 -18.09 7.83
CA LYS A 203 4.17 -19.35 7.35
C LYS A 203 5.21 -20.47 7.49
N LEU A 204 4.73 -21.70 7.60
CA LEU A 204 5.54 -22.86 7.25
C LEU A 204 5.65 -22.90 5.71
N ALA A 205 6.85 -22.69 5.19
CA ALA A 205 7.10 -22.61 3.76
C ALA A 205 7.26 -23.99 3.10
N GLY A 206 7.71 -24.99 3.87
CA GLY A 206 7.85 -26.37 3.42
C GLY A 206 8.63 -27.21 4.42
N ARG A 207 8.82 -28.49 4.10
CA ARG A 207 9.72 -29.37 4.87
C ARG A 207 11.15 -29.08 4.51
N PHE A 208 12.02 -29.04 5.51
CA PHE A 208 13.46 -29.09 5.27
C PHE A 208 13.82 -30.53 4.91
N VAL A 209 14.30 -30.73 3.68
CA VAL A 209 14.69 -32.05 3.17
C VAL A 209 16.17 -32.02 2.87
N HIS A 210 16.95 -32.69 3.71
CA HIS A 210 18.40 -32.89 3.57
C HIS A 210 18.74 -34.33 3.95
N SER A 211 19.77 -34.92 3.33
CA SER A 211 20.17 -36.32 3.61
C SER A 211 20.44 -36.56 5.09
N ASP A 212 21.08 -35.58 5.72
CA ASP A 212 21.60 -35.66 7.09
C ASP A 212 20.62 -35.12 8.15
N ALA A 213 19.47 -34.58 7.73
CA ALA A 213 18.48 -33.96 8.63
C ALA A 213 17.05 -34.03 8.09
N LYS A 214 16.46 -35.24 8.11
CA LYS A 214 15.07 -35.49 7.68
C LYS A 214 14.03 -35.24 8.79
N SER A 215 14.43 -35.48 10.04
CA SER A 215 13.58 -35.40 11.24
C SER A 215 14.43 -35.30 12.51
N GLU A 216 13.82 -34.77 13.56
CA GLU A 216 14.28 -34.90 14.95
C GLU A 216 13.68 -36.19 15.54
N ASP A 217 14.53 -37.14 15.93
CA ASP A 217 14.12 -38.38 16.58
C ASP A 217 14.36 -38.28 18.09
N LEU A 218 13.34 -37.85 18.82
CA LEU A 218 13.43 -37.58 20.25
C LEU A 218 13.76 -38.86 21.02
N ARG A 219 14.90 -38.84 21.72
CA ARG A 219 15.41 -39.92 22.56
C ARG A 219 15.86 -39.39 23.91
N PHE A 220 16.05 -40.30 24.85
CA PHE A 220 16.89 -40.04 26.00
C PHE A 220 18.34 -40.30 25.63
N GLY A 221 19.22 -39.36 25.99
CA GLY A 221 20.66 -39.52 25.95
C GLY A 221 21.17 -39.81 27.35
N ILE A 222 21.97 -40.85 27.50
CA ILE A 222 22.60 -41.27 28.75
C ILE A 222 24.12 -41.12 28.60
N GLN A 223 24.81 -40.73 29.66
CA GLN A 223 26.28 -40.64 29.65
C GLN A 223 26.92 -41.98 29.24
N LYS A 224 27.93 -41.93 28.37
CA LYS A 224 28.56 -43.12 27.79
C LYS A 224 29.10 -44.10 28.84
N GLU A 225 29.52 -43.58 29.98
CA GLU A 225 30.11 -44.33 31.08
C GLU A 225 29.08 -45.09 31.92
N ASN A 226 27.78 -44.93 31.63
CA ASN A 226 26.70 -45.54 32.42
C ASN A 226 25.82 -46.51 31.60
N PRO A 227 26.37 -47.67 31.17
CA PRO A 227 25.63 -48.66 30.39
C PRO A 227 24.53 -49.36 31.21
N ILE A 228 24.65 -49.39 32.54
CA ILE A 228 23.63 -49.99 33.42
C ILE A 228 22.35 -49.14 33.39
N LEU A 229 22.48 -47.80 33.50
CA LEU A 229 21.34 -46.88 33.39
C LEU A 229 20.70 -46.94 32.00
N ASP A 230 21.51 -46.99 30.93
CA ASP A 230 21.00 -47.17 29.56
C ASP A 230 20.16 -48.44 29.41
N SER A 231 20.64 -49.57 29.94
CA SER A 231 19.90 -50.84 29.94
C SER A 231 18.57 -50.74 30.70
N ILE A 232 18.56 -50.11 31.89
CA ILE A 232 17.34 -49.92 32.68
C ILE A 232 16.34 -49.04 31.93
N ILE A 233 16.77 -47.93 31.34
CA ILE A 233 15.90 -47.01 30.60
C ILE A 233 15.29 -47.69 29.39
N ASN A 234 16.07 -48.41 28.58
CA ASN A 234 15.54 -49.11 27.39
C ASN A 234 14.57 -50.22 27.78
N LYS A 235 14.90 -51.08 28.76
CA LYS A 235 13.97 -52.11 29.25
C LYS A 235 12.67 -51.52 29.78
N THR A 236 12.76 -50.38 30.47
CA THR A 236 11.59 -49.70 31.01
C THR A 236 10.74 -49.10 29.90
N LEU A 237 11.36 -48.43 28.92
CA LEU A 237 10.70 -47.81 27.76
C LEU A 237 9.99 -48.87 26.89
N ASP A 238 10.66 -49.99 26.61
CA ASP A 238 10.11 -51.10 25.82
C ASP A 238 8.93 -51.80 26.53
N SER A 239 8.86 -51.71 27.86
CA SER A 239 7.75 -52.25 28.66
C SER A 239 6.52 -51.36 28.73
N ILE A 240 6.58 -50.14 28.18
CA ILE A 240 5.42 -49.23 28.17
C ILE A 240 4.44 -49.75 27.11
N PRO A 241 3.21 -50.13 27.49
CA PRO A 241 2.23 -50.62 26.52
C PRO A 241 1.98 -49.59 25.42
N TYR A 242 1.81 -50.07 24.20
CA TYR A 242 1.46 -49.22 23.06
C TYR A 242 0.22 -48.35 23.35
N SER A 243 -0.76 -48.89 24.08
CA SER A 243 -1.96 -48.13 24.50
C SER A 243 -1.65 -46.97 25.42
N THR A 244 -0.74 -47.12 26.38
CA THR A 244 -0.28 -46.04 27.27
C THR A 244 0.47 -44.98 26.48
N MET A 245 1.40 -45.41 25.62
CA MET A 245 2.14 -44.50 24.75
C MET A 245 1.20 -43.77 23.76
N SER A 246 0.21 -44.47 23.20
CA SER A 246 -0.81 -43.91 22.33
C SER A 246 -1.73 -42.94 23.06
N ASN A 247 -2.08 -43.22 24.33
CA ASN A 247 -2.84 -42.30 25.17
C ASN A 247 -2.04 -41.03 25.49
N LEU A 248 -0.76 -41.12 25.85
CA LEU A 248 0.10 -39.95 26.05
C LEU A 248 0.24 -39.12 24.77
N LYS A 249 0.48 -39.78 23.63
CA LYS A 249 0.50 -39.11 22.32
C LYS A 249 -0.85 -38.50 22.02
N ARG A 250 -1.96 -39.15 22.34
CA ARG A 250 -3.28 -38.56 22.19
C ARG A 250 -3.40 -37.33 23.09
N ASP A 251 -3.15 -37.42 24.37
CA ASP A 251 -3.40 -36.35 25.34
C ASP A 251 -2.53 -35.09 25.10
N TRP A 252 -1.32 -35.24 24.57
CA TRP A 252 -0.42 -34.11 24.29
C TRP A 252 -0.30 -33.73 22.80
N ILE A 253 -0.52 -34.68 21.89
CA ILE A 253 -0.20 -34.56 20.45
C ILE A 253 -1.44 -34.69 19.54
N PHE A 254 -2.46 -35.50 19.87
CA PHE A 254 -3.62 -35.80 18.99
C PHE A 254 -5.06 -35.50 19.50
N ASN A 255 -5.30 -35.17 20.78
CA ASN A 255 -6.60 -34.78 21.37
C ASN A 255 -6.53 -33.29 21.75
N LEU A 256 -7.32 -32.33 21.27
CA LEU A 256 -8.45 -32.23 20.35
C LEU A 256 -9.86 -32.70 20.74
N ASN A 257 -10.09 -33.51 21.78
CA ASN A 257 -11.46 -33.67 22.32
C ASN A 257 -11.50 -34.04 23.82
N LYS A 258 -11.72 -33.04 24.67
CA LYS A 258 -12.40 -33.21 25.97
C LYS A 258 -13.60 -32.26 25.99
N SER A 259 -14.79 -32.79 25.73
CA SER A 259 -16.04 -32.01 25.61
C SER A 259 -16.89 -31.97 26.89
N ASN A 260 -16.52 -32.66 27.96
CA ASN A 260 -17.33 -32.71 29.19
C ASN A 260 -16.70 -31.93 30.36
N ILE A 261 -17.30 -30.78 30.70
CA ILE A 261 -16.98 -30.03 31.91
C ILE A 261 -17.59 -30.73 33.14
N SER A 262 -16.75 -30.95 34.17
CA SER A 262 -17.22 -31.36 35.50
C SER A 262 -17.36 -30.16 36.44
N LEU A 263 -18.60 -29.74 36.68
CA LEU A 263 -18.96 -28.66 37.61
C LEU A 263 -19.37 -29.21 38.99
N THR A 264 -18.87 -28.60 40.06
CA THR A 264 -19.26 -28.94 41.44
C THR A 264 -20.70 -28.50 41.73
N LYS A 265 -21.30 -29.04 42.80
CA LYS A 265 -22.65 -28.61 43.26
C LYS A 265 -22.71 -27.11 43.58
N GLU A 266 -21.62 -26.54 44.11
CA GLU A 266 -21.50 -25.12 44.41
C GLU A 266 -21.48 -24.26 43.12
N GLU A 267 -20.73 -24.71 42.11
CA GLU A 267 -20.62 -24.03 40.82
C GLU A 267 -21.93 -24.06 40.04
N LYS A 268 -22.63 -25.21 40.02
CA LYS A 268 -23.96 -25.32 39.39
C LYS A 268 -24.98 -24.37 40.04
N LYS A 269 -24.98 -24.29 41.38
CA LYS A 269 -25.84 -23.35 42.11
C LYS A 269 -25.50 -21.88 41.83
N CYS A 270 -24.23 -21.57 41.54
CA CYS A 270 -23.79 -20.24 41.14
C CYS A 270 -24.36 -19.84 39.76
N ILE A 271 -24.32 -20.78 38.81
CA ILE A 271 -24.85 -20.60 37.45
C ILE A 271 -26.37 -20.37 37.46
N ASP A 272 -27.11 -21.12 38.28
CA ASP A 272 -28.57 -21.03 38.30
C ASP A 272 -29.10 -19.72 38.92
N LYS A 273 -28.34 -19.11 39.84
CA LYS A 273 -28.79 -17.93 40.62
C LYS A 273 -28.30 -16.58 40.09
N ASN A 274 -27.18 -16.54 39.39
CA ASN A 274 -26.51 -15.27 39.07
C ASN A 274 -26.44 -15.02 37.56
N ARG A 275 -26.87 -13.83 37.14
CA ARG A 275 -26.51 -13.28 35.82
C ARG A 275 -25.19 -12.52 35.97
N VAL A 276 -24.25 -12.78 35.08
CA VAL A 276 -22.91 -12.18 35.11
C VAL A 276 -22.88 -10.98 34.19
N SER A 277 -22.55 -9.80 34.72
CA SER A 277 -22.40 -8.58 33.93
C SER A 277 -21.05 -8.56 33.20
N VAL A 278 -21.07 -8.40 31.87
CA VAL A 278 -19.90 -8.49 30.98
C VAL A 278 -19.67 -7.17 30.25
N GLY A 279 -18.51 -6.56 30.44
CA GLY A 279 -18.12 -5.34 29.73
C GLY A 279 -17.65 -5.62 28.30
N ILE A 280 -18.20 -4.90 27.33
CA ILE A 280 -17.84 -5.00 25.90
C ILE A 280 -17.33 -3.64 25.42
N GLU A 281 -16.04 -3.56 25.11
CA GLU A 281 -15.43 -2.37 24.51
C GLU A 281 -15.55 -2.40 22.97
N PRO A 282 -15.44 -1.26 22.27
CA PRO A 282 -15.48 -1.20 20.80
C PRO A 282 -14.11 -1.47 20.15
N ALA A 283 -13.49 -2.61 20.43
CA ALA A 283 -12.16 -3.01 19.94
C ALA A 283 -12.23 -4.03 18.79
N LYS A 284 -12.78 -3.64 17.63
CA LYS A 284 -12.88 -4.49 16.43
C LYS A 284 -11.48 -4.80 15.84
N PRO A 285 -11.16 -6.04 15.42
CA PRO A 285 -12.03 -7.22 15.30
C PRO A 285 -12.10 -8.10 16.55
N TYR A 286 -11.48 -7.70 17.66
CA TYR A 286 -11.33 -8.56 18.82
C TYR A 286 -12.58 -8.68 19.69
N ILE A 287 -13.21 -7.58 20.06
CA ILE A 287 -14.49 -7.58 20.75
C ILE A 287 -15.19 -6.26 20.50
N TYR A 288 -16.46 -6.28 20.11
CA TYR A 288 -17.23 -5.07 19.83
C TYR A 288 -18.73 -5.37 19.76
N TYR A 289 -19.53 -4.32 19.89
CA TYR A 289 -20.96 -4.39 19.59
C TYR A 289 -21.20 -3.90 18.16
N ASP A 290 -21.80 -4.75 17.33
CA ASP A 290 -22.29 -4.36 16.02
C ASP A 290 -23.70 -3.78 16.18
N SER A 291 -23.77 -2.45 16.16
CA SER A 291 -25.04 -1.72 16.26
C SER A 291 -26.01 -2.03 15.10
N LYS A 292 -25.51 -2.44 13.92
CA LYS A 292 -26.36 -2.77 12.76
C LYS A 292 -27.07 -4.09 12.92
N LYS A 293 -26.39 -5.09 13.50
CA LYS A 293 -26.94 -6.42 13.77
C LYS A 293 -27.56 -6.54 15.16
N SER A 294 -27.43 -5.49 15.98
CA SER A 294 -27.79 -5.50 17.40
C SER A 294 -27.20 -6.72 18.13
N SER A 295 -25.95 -7.04 17.80
CA SER A 295 -25.27 -8.25 18.26
C SER A 295 -23.83 -7.94 18.65
N ASN A 296 -23.37 -8.55 19.73
CA ASN A 296 -21.95 -8.58 20.05
C ASN A 296 -21.20 -9.48 19.05
N ASN A 297 -19.99 -9.07 18.69
CA ASN A 297 -19.14 -9.75 17.73
C ASN A 297 -17.66 -9.61 18.13
N GLY A 298 -16.83 -10.43 17.51
CA GLY A 298 -15.37 -10.36 17.63
C GLY A 298 -14.75 -11.66 18.12
N LEU A 299 -13.44 -11.78 17.93
CA LEU A 299 -12.67 -12.96 18.33
C LEU A 299 -12.90 -13.36 19.80
N TYR A 300 -12.72 -12.43 20.74
CA TYR A 300 -12.88 -12.71 22.17
C TYR A 300 -14.35 -12.90 22.56
N TYR A 301 -15.28 -12.32 21.78
CA TYR A 301 -16.69 -12.61 21.97
C TYR A 301 -17.02 -14.06 21.60
N ASP A 302 -16.50 -14.58 20.49
CA ASP A 302 -16.72 -15.97 20.09
C ASP A 302 -16.08 -16.96 21.08
N ILE A 303 -14.90 -16.65 21.62
CA ILE A 303 -14.30 -17.43 22.72
C ILE A 303 -15.20 -17.39 23.96
N LEU A 304 -15.67 -16.21 24.35
CA LEU A 304 -16.61 -16.07 25.47
C LEU A 304 -17.90 -16.86 25.22
N GLN A 305 -18.48 -16.82 24.02
CA GLN A 305 -19.68 -17.60 23.69
C GLN A 305 -19.44 -19.09 23.90
N LYS A 306 -18.27 -19.58 23.50
CA LYS A 306 -17.92 -21.00 23.70
C LYS A 306 -17.79 -21.37 25.18
N VAL A 307 -17.22 -20.47 25.99
CA VAL A 307 -17.20 -20.63 27.46
C VAL A 307 -18.62 -20.67 28.03
N LEU A 308 -19.50 -19.78 27.59
CA LEU A 308 -20.89 -19.73 28.06
C LEU A 308 -21.68 -20.97 27.64
N GLU A 309 -21.49 -21.46 26.41
CA GLU A 309 -22.10 -22.69 25.89
C GLU A 309 -21.70 -23.90 26.75
N LYS A 310 -20.41 -24.04 27.07
CA LYS A 310 -19.90 -25.19 27.82
C LYS A 310 -20.25 -25.14 29.31
N THR A 311 -20.36 -23.94 29.89
CA THR A 311 -20.59 -23.75 31.34
C THR A 311 -22.05 -23.55 31.72
N GLY A 312 -22.89 -23.08 30.79
CA GLY A 312 -24.28 -22.69 31.05
C GLY A 312 -24.45 -21.34 31.74
N LEU A 313 -23.39 -20.54 31.90
CA LEU A 313 -23.44 -19.21 32.51
C LEU A 313 -24.38 -18.27 31.74
N LYS A 314 -25.21 -17.53 32.47
CA LYS A 314 -26.09 -16.48 31.91
C LYS A 314 -25.43 -15.11 32.10
N VAL A 315 -25.43 -14.29 31.05
CA VAL A 315 -24.75 -12.98 31.05
C VAL A 315 -25.65 -11.83 30.64
N ASP A 316 -25.33 -10.64 31.12
CA ASP A 316 -25.85 -9.35 30.66
C ASP A 316 -24.68 -8.49 30.14
N TYR A 317 -24.84 -7.84 29.00
CA TYR A 317 -23.75 -7.07 28.37
C TYR A 317 -23.85 -5.57 28.67
N VAL A 318 -22.72 -4.95 28.98
CA VAL A 318 -22.57 -3.50 29.18
C VAL A 318 -21.61 -2.94 28.14
N HIS A 319 -22.09 -2.04 27.29
CA HIS A 319 -21.31 -1.44 26.20
C HIS A 319 -20.84 -0.04 26.56
N SER A 320 -19.53 0.19 26.57
CA SER A 320 -18.96 1.51 26.87
C SER A 320 -17.50 1.62 26.42
N SER A 321 -16.88 2.79 26.56
CA SER A 321 -15.42 2.94 26.41
C SER A 321 -14.66 2.15 27.46
N TRP A 322 -13.47 1.66 27.11
CA TRP A 322 -12.59 0.90 28.01
C TRP A 322 -12.41 1.58 29.38
N ALA A 323 -12.13 2.89 29.39
CA ALA A 323 -11.91 3.63 30.62
C ALA A 323 -13.13 3.57 31.56
N LYS A 324 -14.34 3.70 31.03
CA LYS A 324 -15.56 3.62 31.82
C LYS A 324 -15.88 2.18 32.26
N LEU A 325 -15.66 1.19 31.40
CA LEU A 325 -15.84 -0.23 31.76
C LEU A 325 -14.89 -0.64 32.89
N LEU A 326 -13.63 -0.18 32.86
CA LEU A 326 -12.66 -0.44 33.91
C LEU A 326 -13.07 0.21 35.24
N ASP A 327 -13.57 1.44 35.20
CA ASP A 327 -14.06 2.13 36.40
C ASP A 327 -15.33 1.45 36.96
N GLU A 328 -16.25 1.00 36.10
CA GLU A 328 -17.45 0.26 36.53
C GLU A 328 -17.10 -1.14 37.08
N PHE A 329 -16.09 -1.81 36.54
CA PHE A 329 -15.57 -3.06 37.07
C PHE A 329 -14.94 -2.87 38.46
N LYS A 330 -14.13 -1.82 38.66
CA LYS A 330 -13.56 -1.48 39.99
C LYS A 330 -14.64 -1.19 41.03
N ASN A 331 -15.76 -0.61 40.61
CA ASN A 331 -16.92 -0.32 41.46
C ASN A 331 -17.93 -1.47 41.53
N GLU A 332 -17.56 -2.68 41.09
CA GLU A 332 -18.37 -3.91 41.19
C GLU A 332 -19.70 -3.86 40.44
N LYS A 333 -19.84 -2.97 39.45
CA LYS A 333 -21.00 -2.92 38.53
C LYS A 333 -20.86 -3.88 37.35
N ILE A 334 -19.63 -4.29 37.04
CA ILE A 334 -19.29 -5.27 36.00
C ILE A 334 -18.54 -6.43 36.67
N ASP A 335 -18.93 -7.65 36.35
CA ASP A 335 -18.38 -8.87 36.93
C ASP A 335 -17.23 -9.46 36.11
N LEU A 336 -17.22 -9.22 34.81
CA LEU A 336 -16.28 -9.80 33.85
C LEU A 336 -15.87 -8.79 32.78
N LEU A 337 -14.56 -8.64 32.61
CA LEU A 337 -13.95 -8.02 31.42
C LEU A 337 -13.26 -9.12 30.60
N PRO A 338 -13.83 -9.52 29.45
CA PRO A 338 -13.40 -10.71 28.70
C PRO A 338 -12.16 -10.47 27.81
N ALA A 339 -11.64 -9.26 27.76
CA ALA A 339 -10.54 -8.87 26.87
C ALA A 339 -9.55 -7.99 27.63
N THR A 340 -8.88 -8.56 28.63
CA THR A 340 -8.08 -7.76 29.57
C THR A 340 -6.63 -8.17 29.59
N PHE A 341 -5.75 -7.18 29.51
CA PHE A 341 -4.33 -7.38 29.78
C PHE A 341 -4.05 -7.67 31.23
N TYR A 342 -3.16 -8.63 31.42
CA TYR A 342 -2.51 -8.83 32.69
C TYR A 342 -1.75 -7.58 33.12
N SER A 343 -2.01 -7.13 34.36
CA SER A 343 -1.14 -6.19 35.05
C SER A 343 -1.18 -6.44 36.55
N LYS A 344 -0.03 -6.26 37.20
CA LYS A 344 0.11 -6.44 38.65
C LYS A 344 -0.79 -5.48 39.45
N GLU A 345 -1.12 -4.32 38.87
CA GLU A 345 -2.08 -3.39 39.49
C GLU A 345 -3.50 -3.96 39.50
N ARG A 346 -3.91 -4.62 38.41
CA ARG A 346 -5.27 -5.19 38.25
C ARG A 346 -5.51 -6.42 39.12
N GLU A 347 -4.46 -7.20 39.44
CA GLU A 347 -4.53 -8.31 40.40
C GLU A 347 -5.01 -7.88 41.80
N LYS A 348 -4.86 -6.59 42.14
CA LYS A 348 -5.33 -6.06 43.42
C LYS A 348 -6.85 -6.16 43.54
N PHE A 349 -7.59 -6.01 42.44
CA PHE A 349 -9.06 -5.91 42.43
C PHE A 349 -9.77 -6.92 41.50
N GLY A 350 -9.05 -7.71 40.70
CA GLY A 350 -9.64 -8.79 39.88
C GLY A 350 -8.83 -10.08 39.90
N LEU A 351 -9.42 -11.14 39.35
CA LEU A 351 -8.81 -12.46 39.15
C LEU A 351 -8.70 -12.75 37.66
N PHE A 352 -7.52 -13.15 37.21
CA PHE A 352 -7.25 -13.46 35.82
C PHE A 352 -7.48 -14.95 35.52
N SER A 353 -8.06 -15.24 34.36
CA SER A 353 -7.97 -16.58 33.76
C SER A 353 -6.56 -16.88 33.29
N TYR A 354 -6.32 -18.13 32.90
CA TYR A 354 -5.20 -18.45 32.03
C TYR A 354 -5.26 -17.64 30.74
N GLU A 355 -4.07 -17.37 30.19
CA GLU A 355 -3.95 -16.73 28.89
C GLU A 355 -4.56 -17.62 27.82
N PHE A 356 -5.31 -17.02 26.89
CA PHE A 356 -5.90 -17.75 25.77
C PHE A 356 -5.59 -17.12 24.42
N TYR A 357 -4.95 -15.94 24.39
CA TYR A 357 -4.52 -15.26 23.17
C TYR A 357 -3.45 -14.22 23.47
N LYS A 358 -2.62 -13.83 22.48
CA LYS A 358 -1.65 -12.73 22.61
C LYS A 358 -1.89 -11.65 21.54
N VAL A 359 -1.51 -10.41 21.83
CA VAL A 359 -1.61 -9.32 20.84
C VAL A 359 -0.37 -8.45 20.87
N ARG A 360 -0.08 -7.78 19.75
CA ARG A 360 1.09 -6.91 19.60
C ARG A 360 0.68 -5.47 19.35
N GLU A 361 1.33 -4.55 20.07
CA GLU A 361 1.22 -3.10 19.84
C GLU A 361 2.12 -2.64 18.69
N TYR A 362 1.63 -1.71 17.89
CA TYR A 362 2.39 -1.05 16.82
C TYR A 362 2.42 0.48 17.07
N ILE A 363 3.39 1.14 16.47
CA ILE A 363 3.47 2.61 16.44
C ILE A 363 2.86 3.07 15.12
N TYR A 364 2.01 4.09 15.15
CA TYR A 364 1.47 4.72 13.96
C TYR A 364 1.81 6.20 13.93
N VAL A 365 2.30 6.66 12.78
CA VAL A 365 2.74 8.04 12.54
C VAL A 365 2.08 8.59 11.30
N SER A 366 2.15 9.91 11.09
CA SER A 366 1.71 10.51 9.82
C SER A 366 2.57 10.02 8.65
N ASN A 367 1.99 9.81 7.46
CA ASN A 367 2.71 9.47 6.22
C ASN A 367 3.74 10.52 5.81
N LYS A 368 3.65 11.74 6.34
CA LYS A 368 4.63 12.81 6.13
C LYS A 368 5.85 12.69 7.04
N ASN A 369 5.83 11.77 8.01
CA ASN A 369 6.91 11.57 8.97
C ASN A 369 7.84 10.45 8.50
N GLU A 370 9.07 10.82 8.15
CA GLU A 370 10.11 9.90 7.69
C GLU A 370 11.12 9.52 8.79
N LYS A 371 11.02 10.11 10.00
CA LYS A 371 12.07 10.06 11.02
C LYS A 371 11.84 9.08 12.16
N ILE A 372 10.60 8.68 12.42
CA ILE A 372 10.26 7.77 13.52
C ILE A 372 10.19 6.34 12.96
N GLY A 373 10.96 5.42 13.55
CA GLY A 373 10.99 4.01 13.17
C GLY A 373 10.96 3.02 14.33
N ASN A 374 11.10 3.46 15.58
CA ASN A 374 11.05 2.60 16.78
C ASN A 374 10.71 3.41 18.06
N PHE A 375 10.63 2.76 19.23
CA PHE A 375 10.31 3.46 20.49
C PHE A 375 11.40 4.40 20.99
N LYS A 376 12.68 4.17 20.66
CA LYS A 376 13.77 5.08 21.05
C LYS A 376 13.63 6.43 20.35
N ASP A 377 13.17 6.44 19.11
CA ASP A 377 12.92 7.68 18.34
C ASP A 377 11.77 8.52 18.93
N LEU A 378 10.97 7.94 19.84
CA LEU A 378 9.88 8.60 20.54
C LEU A 378 10.31 9.28 21.85
N GLU A 379 11.57 9.16 22.29
CA GLU A 379 12.03 9.88 23.48
C GLU A 379 11.91 11.41 23.29
N GLY A 380 11.24 12.08 24.23
CA GLY A 380 10.92 13.52 24.14
C GLY A 380 9.79 13.86 23.16
N LYS A 381 9.12 12.87 22.56
CA LYS A 381 7.98 13.04 21.66
C LYS A 381 6.65 12.81 22.37
N LYS A 382 5.58 13.37 21.79
CA LYS A 382 4.21 13.19 22.27
C LYS A 382 3.59 11.96 21.65
N VAL A 383 3.16 11.01 22.48
CA VAL A 383 2.57 9.74 22.03
C VAL A 383 1.16 9.59 22.58
N ALA A 384 0.17 9.45 21.70
CA ALA A 384 -1.21 9.22 22.08
C ALA A 384 -1.47 7.75 22.43
N ILE A 385 -2.06 7.51 23.61
CA ILE A 385 -2.44 6.18 24.09
C ILE A 385 -3.79 6.26 24.81
N THR A 386 -4.68 5.31 24.55
CA THR A 386 -6.00 5.24 25.18
C THR A 386 -5.89 5.15 26.70
N LYS A 387 -6.65 6.01 27.41
CA LYS A 387 -6.65 6.08 28.88
C LYS A 387 -7.02 4.73 29.50
N GLY A 388 -6.20 4.27 30.44
CA GLY A 388 -6.44 3.03 31.19
C GLY A 388 -5.87 1.77 30.54
N TYR A 389 -5.19 1.89 29.39
CA TYR A 389 -4.43 0.78 28.79
C TYR A 389 -3.18 0.48 29.62
N ALA A 390 -2.88 -0.81 29.83
CA ALA A 390 -1.69 -1.23 30.57
C ALA A 390 -0.37 -0.88 29.84
N THR A 391 -0.45 -0.61 28.53
CA THR A 391 0.66 -0.12 27.70
C THR A 391 1.26 1.18 28.25
N ILE A 392 0.45 2.03 28.92
CA ILE A 392 0.93 3.27 29.55
C ILE A 392 2.01 2.97 30.60
N ASP A 393 1.77 2.00 31.48
CA ASP A 393 2.71 1.68 32.56
C ASP A 393 3.98 1.04 32.00
N LYS A 394 3.84 0.15 31.00
CA LYS A 394 4.99 -0.46 30.32
C LYS A 394 5.91 0.57 29.69
N ILE A 395 5.34 1.54 28.96
CA ILE A 395 6.11 2.60 28.33
C ILE A 395 6.74 3.51 29.38
N ARG A 396 6.02 3.85 30.46
CA ARG A 396 6.60 4.65 31.55
C ARG A 396 7.78 3.97 32.24
N THR A 397 7.70 2.66 32.44
CA THR A 397 8.79 1.88 33.06
C THR A 397 10.00 1.77 32.13
N LYS A 398 9.79 1.52 30.83
CA LYS A 398 10.88 1.24 29.89
C LYS A 398 11.43 2.48 29.17
N PHE A 399 10.59 3.49 28.93
CA PHE A 399 10.88 4.71 28.19
C PHE A 399 10.34 5.95 28.91
N PRO A 400 10.92 6.31 30.08
CA PRO A 400 10.36 7.36 30.95
C PRO A 400 10.37 8.77 30.33
N LYS A 401 11.13 8.99 29.26
CA LYS A 401 11.24 10.28 28.57
C LYS A 401 10.15 10.51 27.50
N ILE A 402 9.29 9.53 27.23
CA ILE A 402 8.19 9.68 26.28
C ILE A 402 7.05 10.45 26.95
N ASP A 403 6.56 11.52 26.29
CA ASP A 403 5.42 12.29 26.78
C ASP A 403 4.11 11.62 26.35
N ILE A 404 3.47 10.92 27.28
CA ILE A 404 2.24 10.15 27.01
C ILE A 404 1.01 11.04 27.13
N ILE A 405 0.32 11.23 26.01
CA ILE A 405 -0.96 11.93 25.92
C ILE A 405 -2.10 10.90 26.03
N LYS A 406 -2.81 10.91 27.15
CA LYS A 406 -3.93 9.99 27.40
C LYS A 406 -5.18 10.45 26.66
N THR A 407 -5.73 9.61 25.79
CA THR A 407 -6.93 9.91 25.00
C THR A 407 -8.14 9.11 25.49
N SER A 408 -9.34 9.55 25.13
CA SER A 408 -10.61 8.88 25.46
C SER A 408 -10.86 7.60 24.67
N GLY A 409 -10.18 7.42 23.53
CA GLY A 409 -10.25 6.24 22.67
C GLY A 409 -9.49 6.41 21.36
N LEU A 410 -9.52 5.37 20.52
CA LEU A 410 -8.74 5.30 19.29
C LEU A 410 -9.03 6.45 18.31
N GLY A 411 -10.28 6.87 18.15
CA GLY A 411 -10.64 7.94 17.23
C GLY A 411 -10.01 9.30 17.58
N GLU A 412 -9.88 9.61 18.87
CA GLU A 412 -9.15 10.80 19.34
C GLU A 412 -7.65 10.65 19.09
N SER A 413 -7.06 9.48 19.39
CA SER A 413 -5.64 9.19 19.13
C SER A 413 -5.29 9.39 17.66
N THR A 414 -6.10 8.82 16.75
CA THR A 414 -5.90 8.94 15.30
C THR A 414 -6.02 10.39 14.84
N SER A 415 -7.03 11.12 15.29
CA SER A 415 -7.23 12.52 14.91
C SER A 415 -6.05 13.39 15.34
N LYS A 416 -5.52 13.18 16.55
CA LYS A 416 -4.35 13.92 17.06
C LYS A 416 -3.10 13.69 16.22
N VAL A 417 -2.84 12.46 15.76
CA VAL A 417 -1.69 12.16 14.89
C VAL A 417 -1.86 12.82 13.51
N LEU A 418 -3.04 12.69 12.89
CA LEU A 418 -3.31 13.27 11.58
C LEU A 418 -3.24 14.81 11.58
N ASN A 419 -3.63 15.44 12.68
CA ASN A 419 -3.55 16.89 12.87
C ASN A 419 -2.15 17.39 13.26
N GLY A 420 -1.19 16.48 13.54
CA GLY A 420 0.15 16.83 14.02
C GLY A 420 0.18 17.36 15.46
N GLU A 421 -0.83 17.09 16.27
CA GLU A 421 -0.86 17.45 17.71
C GLU A 421 0.01 16.52 18.57
N VAL A 422 0.20 15.29 18.10
CA VAL A 422 1.08 14.28 18.69
C VAL A 422 1.92 13.65 17.57
N ASP A 423 3.10 13.16 17.90
CA ASP A 423 4.05 12.61 16.93
C ASP A 423 3.68 11.19 16.49
N ALA A 424 3.06 10.41 17.39
CA ALA A 424 2.65 9.03 17.15
C ALA A 424 1.43 8.63 18.00
N LEU A 425 0.76 7.54 17.61
CA LEU A 425 -0.14 6.78 18.49
C LEU A 425 0.39 5.36 18.63
N VAL A 426 0.12 4.74 19.79
CA VAL A 426 0.47 3.33 20.06
C VAL A 426 -0.79 2.58 20.47
N ASP A 427 -1.13 1.55 19.71
CA ASP A 427 -2.31 0.71 19.94
C ASP A 427 -2.13 -0.65 19.21
N TYR A 428 -3.10 -1.56 19.30
CA TYR A 428 -3.01 -2.89 18.71
C TYR A 428 -3.08 -2.82 17.20
N HIS A 429 -2.15 -3.48 16.52
CA HIS A 429 -2.04 -3.40 15.06
C HIS A 429 -3.39 -3.67 14.38
N LEU A 430 -4.02 -4.81 14.64
CA LEU A 430 -5.29 -5.19 14.01
C LEU A 430 -6.46 -4.27 14.37
N VAL A 431 -6.47 -3.62 15.54
CA VAL A 431 -7.53 -2.68 15.91
C VAL A 431 -7.39 -1.38 15.13
N VAL A 432 -6.16 -0.86 15.03
CA VAL A 432 -5.88 0.35 14.25
C VAL A 432 -6.09 0.12 12.76
N GLU A 433 -5.61 -1.00 12.20
CA GLU A 433 -5.82 -1.33 10.78
C GLU A 433 -7.30 -1.47 10.43
N ASN A 434 -8.08 -2.14 11.30
CA ASN A 434 -9.52 -2.25 11.11
C ASN A 434 -10.19 -0.88 11.20
N TYR A 435 -9.78 -0.04 12.16
CA TYR A 435 -10.28 1.31 12.31
C TYR A 435 -9.93 2.21 11.11
N ILE A 436 -8.70 2.14 10.60
CA ILE A 436 -8.24 2.84 9.40
C ILE A 436 -9.11 2.44 8.21
N ARG A 437 -9.31 1.13 8.01
CA ARG A 437 -10.12 0.58 6.92
C ARG A 437 -11.60 0.98 7.03
N ASP A 438 -12.22 0.77 8.19
CA ASP A 438 -13.65 1.05 8.44
C ASP A 438 -13.99 2.54 8.31
N ASN A 439 -13.02 3.42 8.56
CA ASN A 439 -13.18 4.86 8.48
C ASN A 439 -12.51 5.49 7.25
N SER A 440 -11.95 4.66 6.34
CA SER A 440 -11.24 5.10 5.12
C SER A 440 -10.19 6.18 5.39
N ILE A 441 -9.42 5.99 6.47
CA ILE A 441 -8.42 6.97 6.92
C ILE A 441 -7.19 6.88 6.03
N VAL A 442 -6.77 8.01 5.49
CA VAL A 442 -5.56 8.13 4.68
C VAL A 442 -4.57 9.04 5.41
N GLY A 443 -3.28 8.72 5.34
CA GLY A 443 -2.22 9.57 5.92
C GLY A 443 -1.59 9.04 7.22
N LEU A 444 -1.87 7.78 7.59
CA LEU A 444 -1.16 7.06 8.66
C LEU A 444 -0.29 5.93 8.09
N LYS A 445 0.88 5.74 8.69
CA LYS A 445 1.86 4.69 8.41
C LYS A 445 2.07 3.87 9.68
N ASP A 446 2.05 2.55 9.54
CA ASP A 446 2.36 1.62 10.61
C ASP A 446 3.88 1.36 10.74
N ILE A 447 4.32 1.15 11.96
CA ILE A 447 5.70 0.84 12.31
C ILE A 447 5.67 -0.30 13.32
N ALA A 448 6.17 -1.46 12.89
CA ALA A 448 6.38 -2.60 13.77
C ALA A 448 7.47 -2.27 14.81
N GLN A 449 7.27 -2.72 16.04
CA GLN A 449 8.16 -2.47 17.17
C GLN A 449 8.39 -3.73 17.98
N ASN A 450 9.53 -3.82 18.67
CA ASN A 450 9.96 -5.02 19.40
C ASN A 450 10.32 -4.71 20.86
N ASP A 451 10.21 -3.45 21.25
CA ASP A 451 10.56 -3.01 22.58
C ASP A 451 9.51 -3.44 23.61
N LEU A 452 8.26 -3.64 23.18
CA LEU A 452 7.19 -4.20 24.00
C LEU A 452 6.90 -5.63 23.53
N LYS A 453 7.05 -6.60 24.45
CA LYS A 453 6.67 -8.00 24.21
C LYS A 453 5.17 -8.11 23.99
N ALA A 454 4.76 -9.08 23.16
CA ALA A 454 3.36 -9.42 22.94
C ALA A 454 2.63 -9.65 24.27
N VAL A 455 1.39 -9.19 24.35
CA VAL A 455 0.62 -9.12 25.58
C VAL A 455 -0.43 -10.20 25.61
N SER A 456 -0.41 -11.00 26.67
CA SER A 456 -1.42 -12.00 26.94
C SER A 456 -2.78 -11.37 27.27
N ILE A 457 -3.82 -11.91 26.66
CA ILE A 457 -5.22 -11.56 26.87
C ILE A 457 -5.83 -12.59 27.81
N HIS A 458 -6.58 -12.09 28.77
CA HIS A 458 -7.22 -12.87 29.82
C HIS A 458 -8.66 -12.40 30.05
N PHE A 459 -9.46 -13.28 30.64
CA PHE A 459 -10.69 -12.90 31.31
C PHE A 459 -10.32 -12.34 32.68
N LEU A 460 -10.80 -11.15 33.00
CA LEU A 460 -10.66 -10.56 34.33
C LEU A 460 -12.01 -10.59 35.02
N SER A 461 -12.15 -11.43 36.05
CA SER A 461 -13.35 -11.52 36.86
C SER A 461 -13.20 -10.83 38.21
N ASN A 462 -14.32 -10.46 38.82
CA ASN A 462 -14.31 -9.77 40.11
C ASN A 462 -13.71 -10.67 41.21
N LYS A 463 -12.73 -10.13 41.96
CA LYS A 463 -12.00 -10.86 43.00
C LYS A 463 -12.85 -11.37 44.16
N ARG A 464 -14.02 -10.78 44.38
CA ARG A 464 -15.00 -11.22 45.39
C ARG A 464 -15.87 -12.41 44.93
N LYS A 465 -15.76 -12.83 43.66
CA LYS A 465 -16.51 -13.95 43.07
C LYS A 465 -15.56 -15.06 42.59
N PRO A 466 -14.76 -15.70 43.47
CA PRO A 466 -13.80 -16.75 43.06
C PRO A 466 -14.48 -17.97 42.43
N THR A 467 -15.74 -18.27 42.80
CA THR A 467 -16.51 -19.36 42.17
C THR A 467 -16.81 -19.06 40.70
N LEU A 468 -17.08 -17.80 40.33
CA LEU A 468 -17.22 -17.38 38.93
C LEU A 468 -15.92 -17.61 38.15
N GLN A 469 -14.78 -17.23 38.74
CA GLN A 469 -13.48 -17.44 38.13
C GLN A 469 -13.20 -18.92 37.83
N ARG A 470 -13.49 -19.82 38.77
CA ARG A 470 -13.32 -21.27 38.57
C ARG A 470 -14.19 -21.79 37.42
N ILE A 471 -15.43 -21.31 37.30
CA ILE A 471 -16.34 -21.70 36.21
C ILE A 471 -15.81 -21.20 34.86
N LEU A 472 -15.40 -19.94 34.78
CA LEU A 472 -14.80 -19.36 33.57
C LEU A 472 -13.54 -20.12 33.16
N GLN A 473 -12.69 -20.48 34.12
CA GLN A 473 -11.48 -21.25 33.85
C GLN A 473 -11.79 -22.65 33.32
N LYS A 474 -12.70 -23.39 33.97
CA LYS A 474 -13.17 -24.70 33.49
C LYS A 474 -13.81 -24.62 32.10
N GLY A 475 -14.52 -23.52 31.83
CA GLY A 475 -15.07 -23.22 30.52
C GLY A 475 -14.00 -23.05 29.45
N LEU A 476 -13.00 -22.22 29.70
CA LEU A 476 -11.85 -22.03 28.82
C LEU A 476 -11.07 -23.33 28.59
N ASP A 477 -10.77 -24.07 29.66
CA ASP A 477 -10.02 -25.34 29.61
C ASP A 477 -10.76 -26.44 28.81
N SER A 478 -12.08 -26.29 28.62
CA SER A 478 -12.92 -27.23 27.86
C SER A 478 -13.04 -26.92 26.37
N ILE A 479 -12.57 -25.76 25.93
CA ILE A 479 -12.54 -25.41 24.51
C ILE A 479 -11.44 -26.25 23.88
N SER A 480 -11.80 -27.13 22.94
CA SER A 480 -10.80 -27.92 22.23
C SER A 480 -9.90 -27.03 21.37
N ARG A 481 -8.67 -27.47 21.05
CA ARG A 481 -7.82 -26.68 20.14
C ARG A 481 -8.45 -26.52 18.75
N GLU A 482 -9.29 -27.44 18.30
CA GLU A 482 -10.00 -27.32 17.02
C GLU A 482 -11.11 -26.28 17.11
N GLU A 483 -11.86 -26.26 18.22
CA GLU A 483 -12.85 -25.20 18.48
C GLU A 483 -12.16 -23.83 18.54
N MET A 484 -11.01 -23.73 19.23
CA MET A 484 -10.20 -22.52 19.30
C MET A 484 -9.66 -22.13 17.91
N ASN A 485 -9.11 -23.08 17.15
CA ASN A 485 -8.57 -22.83 15.82
C ASN A 485 -9.65 -22.44 14.82
N ASN A 486 -10.86 -23.01 14.90
CA ASN A 486 -11.99 -22.61 14.06
C ASN A 486 -12.44 -21.18 14.37
N ILE A 487 -12.48 -20.81 15.65
CA ILE A 487 -12.74 -19.43 16.08
C ILE A 487 -11.64 -18.50 15.56
N LEU A 488 -10.36 -18.87 15.68
CA LEU A 488 -9.24 -18.07 15.18
C LEU A 488 -9.25 -17.94 13.65
N LEU A 489 -9.46 -19.03 12.92
CA LEU A 489 -9.52 -19.03 11.44
C LEU A 489 -10.64 -18.14 10.91
N LYS A 490 -11.77 -18.03 11.63
CA LYS A 490 -12.87 -17.12 11.30
C LYS A 490 -12.45 -15.64 11.35
N TRP A 491 -11.52 -15.27 12.22
CA TRP A 491 -11.13 -13.86 12.44
C TRP A 491 -9.73 -13.49 11.92
N VAL A 492 -8.83 -14.45 11.74
CA VAL A 492 -7.39 -14.24 11.41
C VAL A 492 -7.06 -14.50 9.93
N ARG A 493 -7.89 -15.24 9.18
CA ARG A 493 -7.76 -15.28 7.72
C ARG A 493 -8.25 -13.94 7.14
N GLU A 494 -7.43 -13.33 6.27
CA GLU A 494 -7.98 -12.35 5.32
C GLU A 494 -9.17 -12.98 4.58
N PRO A 495 -10.23 -12.24 4.22
CA PRO A 495 -11.29 -12.71 3.36
C PRO A 495 -10.82 -12.89 1.90
N TYR A 496 -9.60 -13.41 1.69
CA TYR A 496 -8.97 -13.51 0.39
C TYR A 496 -8.40 -14.92 0.16
N ASN A 497 -9.34 -15.84 -0.07
CA ASN A 497 -9.27 -16.95 -1.03
C ASN A 497 -10.45 -17.90 -0.78
N SER A 498 -11.60 -17.57 -1.37
CA SER A 498 -12.63 -18.54 -1.75
C SER A 498 -12.71 -18.67 -3.27
N ASP A 499 -11.56 -18.62 -3.95
CA ASP A 499 -11.43 -18.74 -5.41
C ASP A 499 -11.32 -20.19 -5.92
N LYS A 500 -11.77 -21.17 -5.13
CA LYS A 500 -11.99 -22.54 -5.61
C LYS A 500 -13.25 -23.15 -5.01
N GLU A 501 -14.38 -22.47 -5.18
CA GLU A 501 -15.73 -23.05 -5.23
C GLU A 501 -16.72 -21.94 -5.60
N ASN A 502 -16.84 -21.61 -6.88
CA ASN A 502 -17.96 -20.83 -7.41
C ASN A 502 -18.18 -21.18 -8.88
N GLN A 503 -18.53 -22.44 -9.13
CA GLN A 503 -19.28 -22.78 -10.33
C GLN A 503 -20.74 -22.31 -10.13
N SER A 504 -21.20 -21.46 -11.04
CA SER A 504 -22.54 -20.85 -11.14
C SER A 504 -22.89 -19.72 -10.16
N LEU A 505 -22.22 -18.56 -10.29
CA LEU A 505 -22.52 -17.33 -9.54
C LEU A 505 -23.94 -16.77 -9.75
N LEU A 506 -24.51 -16.91 -10.95
CA LEU A 506 -25.83 -16.36 -11.27
C LEU A 506 -26.91 -17.46 -11.26
N SER A 507 -28.06 -17.19 -10.65
CA SER A 507 -29.23 -18.06 -10.76
C SER A 507 -29.82 -17.99 -12.18
N ASP A 508 -30.63 -18.98 -12.55
CA ASP A 508 -31.21 -18.99 -13.90
C ASP A 508 -32.14 -17.79 -14.13
N ASN A 509 -32.89 -17.35 -13.10
CA ASN A 509 -33.68 -16.11 -13.14
C ASN A 509 -32.81 -14.86 -13.38
N GLU A 510 -31.60 -14.82 -12.80
CA GLU A 510 -30.67 -13.70 -13.00
C GLU A 510 -30.05 -13.71 -14.40
N LYS A 511 -29.75 -14.90 -14.96
CA LYS A 511 -29.29 -15.04 -16.33
C LYS A 511 -30.39 -14.61 -17.31
N GLU A 512 -31.62 -15.04 -17.10
CA GLU A 512 -32.78 -14.61 -17.88
C GLU A 512 -33.00 -13.10 -17.76
N PHE A 513 -32.82 -12.52 -16.57
CA PHE A 513 -32.91 -11.07 -16.38
C PHE A 513 -31.89 -10.32 -17.25
N ILE A 514 -30.63 -10.77 -17.30
CA ILE A 514 -29.58 -10.17 -18.14
C ILE A 514 -29.91 -10.31 -19.63
N ILE A 515 -30.43 -11.47 -20.06
CA ILE A 515 -30.85 -11.70 -21.45
C ILE A 515 -32.00 -10.77 -21.84
N LYS A 516 -32.99 -10.61 -20.95
CA LYS A 516 -34.17 -9.77 -21.17
C LYS A 516 -33.84 -8.27 -21.11
N HIS A 517 -32.89 -7.88 -20.26
CA HIS A 517 -32.48 -6.48 -20.05
C HIS A 517 -31.02 -6.29 -20.46
N GLN A 518 -30.79 -6.30 -21.77
CA GLN A 518 -29.45 -6.20 -22.37
C GLN A 518 -28.65 -4.98 -21.91
N LYS A 519 -29.31 -3.89 -21.49
CA LYS A 519 -28.66 -2.66 -21.03
C LYS A 519 -29.49 -1.97 -19.93
N ILE A 520 -28.85 -1.61 -18.81
CA ILE A 520 -29.50 -0.91 -17.69
C ILE A 520 -29.02 0.54 -17.61
N ARG A 521 -29.94 1.50 -17.54
CA ARG A 521 -29.65 2.94 -17.49
C ARG A 521 -29.64 3.44 -16.04
N PHE A 522 -28.50 3.94 -15.59
CA PHE A 522 -28.28 4.56 -14.29
C PHE A 522 -28.37 6.08 -14.36
N GLY A 523 -29.31 6.68 -13.64
CA GLY A 523 -29.34 8.11 -13.38
C GLY A 523 -28.19 8.54 -12.48
N VAL A 524 -27.44 9.54 -12.90
CA VAL A 524 -26.29 10.11 -12.19
C VAL A 524 -26.60 11.55 -11.81
N ALA A 525 -26.32 11.93 -10.56
CA ALA A 525 -26.42 13.32 -10.13
C ALA A 525 -25.28 14.18 -10.72
N SER A 526 -25.54 15.45 -11.02
CA SER A 526 -24.53 16.33 -11.66
C SER A 526 -23.42 16.82 -10.72
N ASN A 527 -23.61 16.80 -9.40
CA ASN A 527 -22.88 17.67 -8.48
C ASN A 527 -22.50 17.02 -7.12
N ARG A 528 -22.09 15.75 -7.08
CA ARG A 528 -21.64 15.08 -5.84
C ARG A 528 -20.26 14.44 -5.95
N PRO A 529 -19.21 15.21 -6.28
CA PRO A 529 -17.86 14.68 -6.24
C PRO A 529 -17.41 14.37 -4.78
N PRO A 530 -16.58 13.34 -4.55
CA PRO A 530 -15.98 12.43 -5.53
C PRO A 530 -16.85 11.22 -5.90
N PHE A 531 -18.10 11.12 -5.43
CA PHE A 531 -18.92 9.90 -5.56
C PHE A 531 -19.61 9.76 -6.91
N GLU A 532 -20.39 10.76 -7.30
CA GLU A 532 -21.13 10.79 -8.57
C GLU A 532 -21.23 12.23 -9.08
N PHE A 533 -20.76 12.48 -10.29
CA PHE A 533 -20.87 13.79 -10.92
C PHE A 533 -20.65 13.68 -12.43
N ILE A 534 -20.96 14.76 -13.14
CA ILE A 534 -20.73 14.84 -14.57
C ILE A 534 -19.49 15.68 -14.82
N GLN A 535 -18.48 15.08 -15.45
CA GLN A 535 -17.25 15.73 -15.84
C GLN A 535 -17.06 15.60 -17.35
N ASN A 536 -16.94 16.72 -18.06
CA ASN A 536 -16.84 16.74 -19.54
C ASN A 536 -17.97 15.98 -20.24
N GLY A 537 -19.20 16.09 -19.73
CA GLY A 537 -20.36 15.40 -20.30
C GLY A 537 -20.42 13.89 -20.02
N LYS A 538 -19.46 13.32 -19.28
CA LYS A 538 -19.45 11.90 -18.90
C LYS A 538 -19.67 11.72 -17.39
N ALA A 539 -20.30 10.62 -17.02
CA ALA A 539 -20.43 10.23 -15.62
C ALA A 539 -19.09 9.78 -15.03
N SER A 540 -18.74 10.40 -13.92
CA SER A 540 -17.49 10.26 -13.19
C SER A 540 -17.76 10.13 -11.69
N GLY A 541 -16.85 9.48 -10.99
CA GLY A 541 -16.88 9.32 -9.54
C GLY A 541 -16.75 7.87 -9.08
N ILE A 542 -16.45 7.71 -7.78
CA ILE A 542 -16.19 6.42 -7.14
C ILE A 542 -17.35 5.45 -7.34
N ALA A 543 -18.59 5.93 -7.17
CA ALA A 543 -19.78 5.10 -7.30
C ALA A 543 -20.01 4.63 -8.75
N VAL A 544 -19.68 5.48 -9.73
CA VAL A 544 -19.74 5.12 -11.16
C VAL A 544 -18.73 4.01 -11.47
N GLU A 545 -17.53 4.06 -10.89
CA GLU A 545 -16.52 3.02 -11.08
C GLU A 545 -16.91 1.68 -10.43
N TYR A 546 -17.48 1.71 -9.22
CA TYR A 546 -17.98 0.50 -8.57
C TYR A 546 -19.08 -0.18 -9.39
N ILE A 547 -20.04 0.59 -9.92
CA ILE A 547 -21.10 0.01 -10.77
C ILE A 547 -20.54 -0.52 -12.08
N LYS A 548 -19.62 0.19 -12.74
CA LYS A 548 -18.96 -0.32 -13.96
C LYS A 548 -18.23 -1.63 -13.72
N LYS A 549 -17.47 -1.72 -12.63
CA LYS A 549 -16.70 -2.91 -12.29
C LYS A 549 -17.60 -4.07 -11.89
N SER A 550 -18.59 -3.81 -11.03
CA SER A 550 -19.58 -4.81 -10.64
C SER A 550 -20.32 -5.37 -11.84
N ALA A 551 -20.85 -4.51 -12.72
CA ALA A 551 -21.57 -4.92 -13.92
C ALA A 551 -20.68 -5.74 -14.88
N LYS A 552 -19.41 -5.34 -15.03
CA LYS A 552 -18.42 -6.08 -15.83
C LYS A 552 -18.18 -7.48 -15.29
N ASN A 553 -18.08 -7.66 -13.97
CA ASN A 553 -17.81 -8.95 -13.35
C ASN A 553 -18.95 -9.97 -13.54
N VAL A 554 -20.16 -9.51 -13.90
CA VAL A 554 -21.35 -10.37 -14.12
C VAL A 554 -21.89 -10.28 -15.55
N GLY A 555 -21.19 -9.61 -16.47
CA GLY A 555 -21.59 -9.51 -17.87
C GLY A 555 -22.83 -8.65 -18.15
N LEU A 556 -23.19 -7.73 -17.24
CA LEU A 556 -24.32 -6.80 -17.43
C LEU A 556 -23.84 -5.51 -18.12
N ALA A 557 -24.49 -5.09 -19.20
CA ALA A 557 -24.18 -3.79 -19.82
C ALA A 557 -24.91 -2.66 -19.09
N VAL A 558 -24.19 -1.57 -18.81
CA VAL A 558 -24.72 -0.41 -18.09
C VAL A 558 -24.46 0.90 -18.84
N GLU A 559 -25.41 1.82 -18.74
CA GLU A 559 -25.33 3.18 -19.25
C GLU A 559 -25.53 4.19 -18.14
N PHE A 560 -24.85 5.33 -18.20
CA PHE A 560 -24.97 6.38 -17.20
C PHE A 560 -25.57 7.64 -17.83
N ILE A 561 -26.73 8.05 -17.33
CA ILE A 561 -27.53 9.17 -17.84
C ILE A 561 -27.47 10.31 -16.84
N ASN A 562 -27.13 11.51 -17.32
CA ASN A 562 -27.20 12.71 -16.50
C ASN A 562 -28.66 13.01 -16.15
N SER A 563 -29.02 12.86 -14.88
CA SER A 563 -30.39 13.07 -14.41
C SER A 563 -30.85 14.53 -14.52
N LYS A 564 -29.90 15.50 -14.45
CA LYS A 564 -30.14 16.96 -14.41
C LYS A 564 -31.22 17.43 -13.41
N MET A 565 -31.67 16.57 -12.50
CA MET A 565 -32.80 16.81 -11.61
C MET A 565 -32.42 16.61 -10.14
N PRO A 566 -33.14 17.24 -9.21
CA PRO A 566 -32.98 16.96 -7.78
C PRO A 566 -33.26 15.49 -7.46
N MET A 567 -32.51 14.93 -6.50
CA MET A 567 -32.60 13.50 -6.15
C MET A 567 -33.99 13.05 -5.71
N ALA A 568 -34.77 13.94 -5.08
CA ALA A 568 -36.15 13.66 -4.69
C ALA A 568 -37.02 13.30 -5.92
N ASN A 569 -36.80 13.97 -7.04
CA ASN A 569 -37.53 13.73 -8.29
C ASN A 569 -37.01 12.48 -9.00
N ALA A 570 -35.75 12.10 -8.77
CA ALA A 570 -35.16 10.89 -9.33
C ALA A 570 -35.85 9.62 -8.78
N TYR A 571 -36.12 9.56 -7.47
CA TYR A 571 -36.90 8.45 -6.89
C TYR A 571 -38.29 8.34 -7.52
N ASN A 572 -39.01 9.46 -7.67
CA ASN A 572 -40.34 9.47 -8.28
C ASN A 572 -40.31 9.04 -9.75
N THR A 573 -39.26 9.40 -10.50
CA THR A 573 -39.10 9.00 -11.91
C THR A 573 -38.93 7.49 -12.05
N ILE A 574 -38.16 6.86 -11.15
CA ILE A 574 -37.98 5.40 -11.13
C ILE A 574 -39.29 4.68 -10.75
N GLU A 575 -40.06 5.24 -9.82
CA GLU A 575 -41.32 4.64 -9.35
C GLU A 575 -42.44 4.73 -10.41
N THR A 576 -42.53 5.84 -11.14
CA THR A 576 -43.73 6.15 -11.96
C THR A 576 -43.58 5.84 -13.44
N SER A 577 -42.41 6.04 -14.05
CA SER A 577 -42.28 6.03 -15.52
C SER A 577 -41.04 5.33 -16.05
N ARG A 578 -39.88 5.46 -15.38
CA ARG A 578 -38.56 4.97 -15.86
C ARG A 578 -38.25 5.38 -17.30
N ASP A 579 -38.85 6.47 -17.79
CA ASP A 579 -38.72 6.95 -19.17
C ASP A 579 -37.26 7.37 -19.46
N LYS A 580 -36.61 8.00 -18.48
CA LYS A 580 -35.26 8.56 -18.60
C LYS A 580 -34.16 7.61 -18.18
N PHE A 581 -34.32 6.94 -17.05
CA PHE A 581 -33.34 5.98 -16.53
C PHE A 581 -34.06 4.94 -15.68
N ASP A 582 -33.47 3.76 -15.59
CA ASP A 582 -34.09 2.61 -14.96
C ASP A 582 -33.81 2.54 -13.45
N THR A 583 -32.67 3.07 -13.02
CA THR A 583 -32.30 3.12 -11.60
C THR A 583 -31.26 4.20 -11.29
N ILE A 584 -30.82 4.32 -10.04
CA ILE A 584 -29.76 5.22 -9.58
C ILE A 584 -28.71 4.46 -8.77
N LEU A 585 -27.48 4.96 -8.84
CA LEU A 585 -26.33 4.30 -8.25
C LEU A 585 -26.08 4.70 -6.80
N PHE A 586 -26.46 5.90 -6.35
CA PHE A 586 -26.05 6.44 -5.06
C PHE A 586 -27.24 6.77 -4.15
N SER A 587 -27.60 5.86 -3.25
CA SER A 587 -28.72 6.03 -2.31
C SER A 587 -28.36 5.53 -0.91
N VAL A 588 -28.90 6.21 0.10
CA VAL A 588 -28.87 5.77 1.49
C VAL A 588 -30.13 4.94 1.76
N LYS A 589 -29.95 3.78 2.39
CA LYS A 589 -31.07 2.92 2.79
C LYS A 589 -31.97 3.64 3.80
N ASN A 590 -33.27 3.62 3.55
CA ASN A 590 -34.30 4.18 4.42
C ASN A 590 -35.50 3.22 4.42
N ASN A 591 -36.11 2.99 5.58
CA ASN A 591 -37.29 2.15 5.75
C ASN A 591 -38.44 2.54 4.79
N ASP A 592 -38.77 3.84 4.70
CA ASP A 592 -39.84 4.34 3.82
C ASP A 592 -39.57 4.02 2.33
N ARG A 593 -38.30 3.93 1.95
CA ARG A 593 -37.88 3.65 0.56
C ARG A 593 -37.65 2.17 0.30
N ALA A 594 -37.38 1.38 1.34
CA ALA A 594 -37.18 -0.07 1.21
C ALA A 594 -38.47 -0.81 0.84
N GLU A 595 -39.63 -0.21 1.11
CA GLU A 595 -40.92 -0.67 0.61
C GLU A 595 -41.01 -0.57 -0.92
N LYS A 596 -40.45 0.51 -1.49
CA LYS A 596 -40.56 0.86 -2.91
C LYS A 596 -39.36 0.46 -3.78
N PHE A 597 -38.22 0.14 -3.17
CA PHE A 597 -36.99 -0.18 -3.90
C PHE A 597 -36.23 -1.35 -3.27
N SER A 598 -35.57 -2.12 -4.12
CA SER A 598 -34.63 -3.18 -3.72
C SER A 598 -33.23 -2.58 -3.60
N TYR A 599 -32.59 -2.71 -2.45
CA TYR A 599 -31.25 -2.20 -2.21
C TYR A 599 -30.20 -3.26 -2.49
N GLY A 600 -29.16 -2.90 -3.26
CA GLY A 600 -27.98 -3.75 -3.43
C GLY A 600 -26.97 -3.60 -2.29
N THR A 601 -25.86 -4.34 -2.39
CA THR A 601 -24.74 -4.26 -1.44
C THR A 601 -24.26 -2.82 -1.29
N ALA A 602 -24.11 -2.39 -0.03
CA ALA A 602 -23.47 -1.11 0.28
C ALA A 602 -22.00 -1.17 -0.15
N TYR A 603 -21.63 -0.32 -1.09
CA TYR A 603 -20.29 -0.34 -1.70
C TYR A 603 -19.43 0.86 -1.26
N LEU A 604 -20.02 1.83 -0.56
CA LEU A 604 -19.32 2.94 0.09
C LEU A 604 -19.86 3.11 1.52
N SER A 605 -18.96 3.34 2.46
CA SER A 605 -19.29 3.60 3.86
C SER A 605 -18.37 4.70 4.36
N TYR A 606 -18.93 5.86 4.71
CA TYR A 606 -18.14 7.01 5.17
C TYR A 606 -18.67 7.56 6.50
N PRO A 607 -17.78 7.88 7.45
CA PRO A 607 -18.19 8.47 8.72
C PRO A 607 -18.74 9.88 8.51
N MET A 608 -19.74 10.23 9.31
CA MET A 608 -20.14 11.62 9.48
C MET A 608 -19.29 12.30 10.53
N MET A 609 -18.60 13.36 10.10
CA MET A 609 -17.67 14.11 10.92
C MET A 609 -18.19 15.53 11.14
N ILE A 610 -17.81 16.08 12.29
CA ILE A 610 -17.93 17.50 12.60
C ILE A 610 -16.69 18.18 12.02
N ILE A 611 -16.90 19.21 11.21
CA ILE A 611 -15.87 20.02 10.58
C ILE A 611 -16.04 21.44 11.08
N LYS A 612 -14.93 22.06 11.44
CA LYS A 612 -14.90 23.41 11.97
C LYS A 612 -13.89 24.26 11.22
N HIS A 613 -13.94 25.57 11.41
CA HIS A 613 -12.86 26.44 10.98
C HIS A 613 -11.61 26.17 11.84
N LYS A 614 -10.42 26.27 11.26
CA LYS A 614 -9.14 25.94 11.92
C LYS A 614 -8.89 26.73 13.20
N ASP A 615 -9.41 27.96 13.24
CA ASP A 615 -9.28 28.91 14.35
C ASP A 615 -10.45 28.83 15.34
N SER A 616 -11.44 27.96 15.10
CA SER A 616 -12.57 27.77 16.02
C SER A 616 -12.13 27.04 17.30
N PRO A 617 -12.80 27.30 18.44
CA PRO A 617 -12.60 26.57 19.70
C PRO A 617 -12.69 25.05 19.55
N TYR A 618 -12.19 24.31 20.56
CA TYR A 618 -12.28 22.85 20.58
C TYR A 618 -13.76 22.39 20.52
N ILE A 619 -14.02 21.39 19.69
CA ILE A 619 -15.32 20.73 19.54
C ILE A 619 -15.01 19.24 19.53
N GLY A 620 -15.32 18.55 20.63
CA GLY A 620 -15.03 17.13 20.82
C GLY A 620 -16.23 16.22 20.56
N SER A 621 -17.44 16.78 20.53
CA SER A 621 -18.67 16.03 20.33
C SER A 621 -19.81 16.91 19.81
N MET A 622 -20.93 16.28 19.42
CA MET A 622 -22.16 17.00 19.04
C MET A 622 -22.72 17.88 20.17
N LYS A 623 -22.46 17.55 21.45
CA LYS A 623 -22.93 18.35 22.60
C LYS A 623 -22.29 19.73 22.66
N ASP A 624 -21.05 19.84 22.19
CA ASP A 624 -20.29 21.10 22.19
C ASP A 624 -20.81 22.11 21.13
N LEU A 625 -21.73 21.67 20.26
CA LEU A 625 -22.38 22.49 19.24
C LEU A 625 -23.66 23.19 19.74
N SER A 626 -24.04 23.00 21.01
CA SER A 626 -25.21 23.65 21.60
C SER A 626 -25.16 25.18 21.43
N GLY A 627 -26.24 25.75 20.88
CA GLY A 627 -26.35 27.20 20.60
C GLY A 627 -25.53 27.71 19.40
N LYS A 628 -24.70 26.88 18.78
CA LYS A 628 -23.86 27.21 17.62
C LYS A 628 -24.62 27.10 16.30
N LYS A 629 -24.18 27.86 15.29
CA LYS A 629 -24.69 27.79 13.92
C LYS A 629 -24.02 26.62 13.20
N VAL A 630 -24.80 25.59 12.89
CA VAL A 630 -24.30 24.38 12.21
C VAL A 630 -24.85 24.32 10.79
N ALA A 631 -23.96 24.32 9.80
CA ALA A 631 -24.32 24.16 8.40
C ALA A 631 -24.68 22.71 8.09
N ILE A 632 -25.84 22.51 7.44
CA ILE A 632 -26.33 21.22 6.97
C ILE A 632 -27.02 21.42 5.62
N GLU A 633 -26.98 20.42 4.76
CA GLU A 633 -27.74 20.43 3.51
C GLU A 633 -29.25 20.39 3.76
N LYS A 634 -29.97 21.16 2.94
CA LYS A 634 -31.44 21.17 2.91
C LYS A 634 -31.96 19.79 2.53
N ASN A 635 -32.97 19.30 3.25
CA ASN A 635 -33.66 18.02 3.02
C ASN A 635 -32.83 16.74 3.25
N TYR A 636 -31.66 16.81 3.87
CA TYR A 636 -30.90 15.62 4.25
C TYR A 636 -31.43 15.00 5.55
N LEU A 637 -31.27 13.68 5.73
CA LEU A 637 -31.72 12.95 6.93
C LEU A 637 -31.07 13.46 8.22
N THR A 638 -29.82 13.93 8.12
CA THR A 638 -29.08 14.61 9.18
C THR A 638 -29.85 15.75 9.82
N ASN A 639 -30.65 16.48 9.03
CA ASN A 639 -31.46 17.58 9.53
C ASN A 639 -32.51 17.09 10.54
N LYS A 640 -33.14 15.94 10.27
CA LYS A 640 -34.12 15.33 11.17
C LYS A 640 -33.44 14.75 12.41
N TRP A 641 -32.30 14.07 12.23
CA TRP A 641 -31.55 13.48 13.34
C TRP A 641 -31.05 14.53 14.31
N ILE A 642 -30.41 15.59 13.82
CA ILE A 642 -29.86 16.67 14.67
C ILE A 642 -30.98 17.44 15.38
N LYS A 643 -32.11 17.72 14.71
CA LYS A 643 -33.26 18.36 15.38
C LYS A 643 -33.88 17.50 16.48
N ARG A 644 -33.88 16.17 16.31
CA ARG A 644 -34.43 15.24 17.29
C ARG A 644 -33.50 15.07 18.49
N ASP A 645 -32.20 14.92 18.23
CA ASP A 645 -31.22 14.51 19.22
C ASP A 645 -30.54 15.71 19.92
N TYR A 646 -30.51 16.89 19.26
CA TYR A 646 -29.87 18.12 19.73
C TYR A 646 -30.67 19.38 19.30
N PRO A 647 -31.90 19.60 19.83
CA PRO A 647 -32.78 20.69 19.41
C PRO A 647 -32.19 22.11 19.63
N GLU A 648 -31.24 22.24 20.56
CA GLU A 648 -30.51 23.47 20.88
C GLU A 648 -29.49 23.92 19.81
N ILE A 649 -29.19 23.09 18.81
CA ILE A 649 -28.28 23.43 17.71
C ILE A 649 -29.01 24.29 16.66
N LYS A 650 -28.43 25.45 16.30
CA LYS A 650 -29.01 26.35 15.29
C LYS A 650 -28.62 25.88 13.88
N ILE A 651 -29.47 25.07 13.27
CA ILE A 651 -29.22 24.55 11.92
C ILE A 651 -29.40 25.65 10.86
N ILE A 652 -28.37 25.88 10.05
CA ILE A 652 -28.39 26.75 8.88
C ILE A 652 -28.38 25.87 7.62
N ASN A 653 -29.44 25.96 6.82
CA ASN A 653 -29.63 25.09 5.67
C ASN A 653 -28.97 25.68 4.41
N TYR A 654 -28.21 24.85 3.71
CA TYR A 654 -27.60 25.19 2.42
C TYR A 654 -28.09 24.24 1.32
N ASN A 655 -28.04 24.69 0.06
CA ASN A 655 -28.54 23.90 -1.07
C ASN A 655 -27.61 22.74 -1.46
N ASN A 656 -26.31 22.86 -1.18
CA ASN A 656 -25.31 21.84 -1.46
C ASN A 656 -24.14 21.92 -0.47
N THR A 657 -23.33 20.86 -0.42
CA THR A 657 -22.19 20.74 0.50
C THR A 657 -21.10 21.78 0.26
N LYS A 658 -20.88 22.19 -1.00
CA LYS A 658 -19.88 23.22 -1.34
C LYS A 658 -20.25 24.55 -0.68
N ASP A 659 -21.50 24.99 -0.83
CA ASP A 659 -21.98 26.22 -0.20
C ASP A 659 -21.88 26.16 1.33
N ALA A 660 -22.22 25.02 1.93
CA ALA A 660 -22.09 24.81 3.38
C ALA A 660 -20.65 24.98 3.87
N LEU A 661 -19.69 24.32 3.20
CA LEU A 661 -18.27 24.36 3.55
C LEU A 661 -17.63 25.72 3.24
N THR A 662 -18.01 26.38 2.14
CA THR A 662 -17.55 27.74 1.82
C THR A 662 -18.01 28.75 2.88
N ASN A 663 -19.23 28.61 3.41
CA ASN A 663 -19.69 29.49 4.48
C ASN A 663 -19.00 29.18 5.82
N LEU A 664 -18.60 27.93 6.06
CA LEU A 664 -17.75 27.56 7.20
C LEU A 664 -16.33 28.14 7.07
N ASP A 665 -15.72 28.03 5.89
CA ASP A 665 -14.38 28.57 5.61
C ASP A 665 -14.34 30.10 5.77
N ASN A 666 -15.45 30.78 5.44
CA ASN A 666 -15.63 32.22 5.63
C ASN A 666 -16.14 32.62 7.05
N ASN A 667 -16.13 31.72 8.04
CA ASN A 667 -16.61 31.96 9.41
C ASN A 667 -18.07 32.48 9.54
N LYS A 668 -18.96 32.17 8.59
CA LYS A 668 -20.39 32.53 8.67
C LYS A 668 -21.21 31.56 9.53
N VAL A 669 -20.68 30.35 9.72
CA VAL A 669 -21.22 29.28 10.57
C VAL A 669 -20.07 28.73 11.43
N ASP A 670 -20.41 28.12 12.58
CA ASP A 670 -19.42 27.64 13.55
C ASP A 670 -18.91 26.22 13.22
N ALA A 671 -19.76 25.38 12.62
CA ALA A 671 -19.42 24.02 12.23
C ALA A 671 -20.26 23.53 11.05
N TYR A 672 -19.79 22.47 10.40
CA TYR A 672 -20.51 21.67 9.43
C TYR A 672 -20.53 20.22 9.91
N VAL A 673 -21.66 19.53 9.77
CA VAL A 673 -21.77 18.11 10.11
C VAL A 673 -22.15 17.33 8.86
N GLY A 674 -21.25 16.49 8.38
CA GLY A 674 -21.51 15.72 7.16
C GLY A 674 -20.39 14.77 6.76
N ASN A 675 -20.41 14.36 5.50
CA ASN A 675 -19.54 13.31 4.99
C ASN A 675 -18.07 13.76 4.85
N LEU A 676 -17.16 13.06 5.52
CA LEU A 676 -15.73 13.38 5.53
C LEU A 676 -15.08 13.37 4.13
N ALA A 677 -15.43 12.40 3.29
CA ALA A 677 -14.82 12.26 1.97
C ALA A 677 -15.21 13.41 1.02
N VAL A 678 -16.45 13.89 1.11
CA VAL A 678 -16.90 15.08 0.35
C VAL A 678 -16.17 16.32 0.83
N ALA A 679 -16.03 16.47 2.15
CA ALA A 679 -15.35 17.63 2.71
C ALA A 679 -13.84 17.64 2.40
N ASN A 680 -13.17 16.50 2.46
CA ASN A 680 -11.76 16.38 2.06
C ASN A 680 -11.58 16.71 0.57
N TYR A 681 -12.44 16.15 -0.29
CA TYR A 681 -12.39 16.45 -1.72
C TYR A 681 -12.60 17.95 -1.99
N LEU A 682 -13.62 18.55 -1.39
CA LEU A 682 -13.92 19.98 -1.58
C LEU A 682 -12.91 20.91 -0.91
N SER A 683 -12.23 20.46 0.15
CA SER A 683 -11.12 21.21 0.74
C SER A 683 -9.94 21.30 -0.22
N VAL A 684 -9.63 20.22 -0.95
CA VAL A 684 -8.52 20.18 -1.91
C VAL A 684 -8.88 20.85 -3.24
N PHE A 685 -10.07 20.59 -3.80
CA PHE A 685 -10.45 21.04 -5.14
C PHE A 685 -11.37 22.28 -5.15
N GLY A 686 -11.76 22.78 -3.98
CA GLY A 686 -12.68 23.91 -3.84
C GLY A 686 -12.05 25.17 -3.27
N ASP A 687 -10.72 25.24 -3.17
CA ASP A 687 -9.95 26.35 -2.57
C ASP A 687 -10.30 26.65 -1.09
N LEU A 688 -10.72 25.64 -0.32
CA LEU A 688 -11.10 25.80 1.09
C LEU A 688 -9.95 25.39 2.02
N ASN A 689 -9.16 26.38 2.43
CA ASN A 689 -7.88 26.18 3.14
C ASN A 689 -7.99 26.28 4.67
N ASN A 690 -9.13 26.70 5.21
CA ASN A 690 -9.28 26.99 6.64
C ASN A 690 -10.15 25.97 7.39
N LEU A 691 -10.36 24.79 6.83
CA LEU A 691 -11.20 23.76 7.41
C LEU A 691 -10.38 22.72 8.20
N LYS A 692 -10.91 22.24 9.32
CA LYS A 692 -10.35 21.13 10.10
C LYS A 692 -11.44 20.16 10.57
N VAL A 693 -11.10 18.88 10.60
CA VAL A 693 -11.95 17.84 11.19
C VAL A 693 -11.85 17.95 12.72
N ALA A 694 -13.00 18.08 13.39
CA ALA A 694 -13.08 18.27 14.83
C ALA A 694 -13.24 16.93 15.57
N ALA A 695 -14.32 16.21 15.28
CA ALA A 695 -14.67 14.96 15.95
C ALA A 695 -15.69 14.15 15.14
N PRO A 696 -15.86 12.85 15.41
CA PRO A 696 -17.00 12.09 14.91
C PRO A 696 -18.32 12.68 15.40
N SER A 697 -19.34 12.67 14.54
CA SER A 697 -20.68 13.14 14.91
C SER A 697 -21.46 12.18 15.82
N GLY A 698 -20.97 10.94 16.02
CA GLY A 698 -21.68 9.90 16.79
C GLY A 698 -22.80 9.18 16.04
N TYR A 699 -23.19 9.65 14.85
CA TYR A 699 -24.20 8.98 14.00
C TYR A 699 -23.67 7.80 13.18
N GLY A 700 -22.38 7.46 13.31
CA GLY A 700 -21.74 6.36 12.60
C GLY A 700 -21.48 6.64 11.12
N ASN A 701 -21.34 5.57 10.35
CA ASN A 701 -21.07 5.62 8.92
C ASN A 701 -22.37 5.66 8.12
N ILE A 702 -22.40 6.52 7.09
CA ILE A 702 -23.44 6.48 6.07
C ILE A 702 -23.00 5.48 5.00
N GLU A 703 -23.83 4.45 4.83
CA GLU A 703 -23.70 3.47 3.76
C GLU A 703 -24.43 3.94 2.51
N PHE A 704 -23.72 3.90 1.39
CA PHE A 704 -24.30 4.17 0.07
C PHE A 704 -24.36 2.88 -0.72
N SER A 705 -25.57 2.60 -1.18
CA SER A 705 -25.91 1.47 -2.03
C SER A 705 -26.51 2.00 -3.33
N PHE A 706 -26.51 1.15 -4.35
CA PHE A 706 -27.38 1.36 -5.50
C PHE A 706 -28.75 0.76 -5.18
N ILE A 707 -29.75 1.22 -5.92
CA ILE A 707 -31.10 0.67 -5.80
C ILE A 707 -31.48 -0.02 -7.10
N ALA A 708 -32.54 -0.80 -7.04
CA ALA A 708 -33.28 -1.29 -8.17
C ALA A 708 -34.78 -1.05 -7.90
N PRO A 709 -35.59 -0.87 -8.95
CA PRO A 709 -37.05 -0.93 -8.82
C PRO A 709 -37.47 -2.19 -8.07
N LYS A 710 -38.57 -2.12 -7.30
CA LYS A 710 -39.03 -3.29 -6.52
C LYS A 710 -39.36 -4.48 -7.41
N GLU A 711 -39.74 -4.21 -8.65
CA GLU A 711 -40.06 -5.18 -9.69
C GLU A 711 -38.82 -5.87 -10.28
N TRP A 712 -37.61 -5.34 -10.03
CA TRP A 712 -36.33 -5.89 -10.51
C TRP A 712 -35.40 -6.26 -9.34
N PRO A 713 -35.81 -7.14 -8.41
CA PRO A 713 -34.94 -7.57 -7.31
C PRO A 713 -33.68 -8.31 -7.82
N GLU A 714 -33.75 -8.94 -9.00
CA GLU A 714 -32.62 -9.61 -9.65
C GLU A 714 -31.50 -8.62 -9.97
N LEU A 715 -31.81 -7.40 -10.41
CA LEU A 715 -30.80 -6.38 -10.68
C LEU A 715 -29.99 -6.03 -9.43
N ALA A 716 -30.65 -5.93 -8.27
CA ALA A 716 -29.99 -5.72 -6.98
C ALA A 716 -29.06 -6.88 -6.64
N SER A 717 -29.51 -8.12 -6.85
CA SER A 717 -28.72 -9.32 -6.59
C SER A 717 -27.52 -9.45 -7.54
N ILE A 718 -27.71 -9.29 -8.85
CA ILE A 718 -26.69 -9.41 -9.90
C ILE A 718 -25.52 -8.46 -9.62
N LEU A 719 -25.81 -7.18 -9.42
CA LEU A 719 -24.78 -6.18 -9.14
C LEU A 719 -24.16 -6.34 -7.73
N SER A 720 -24.88 -6.95 -6.79
CA SER A 720 -24.29 -7.30 -5.48
C SER A 720 -23.27 -8.42 -5.61
N LYS A 721 -23.57 -9.45 -6.41
CA LYS A 721 -22.65 -10.55 -6.72
C LYS A 721 -21.44 -10.09 -7.52
N GLY A 722 -21.65 -9.18 -8.49
CA GLY A 722 -20.54 -8.57 -9.23
C GLY A 722 -19.65 -7.70 -8.36
N PHE A 723 -20.23 -6.99 -7.39
CA PHE A 723 -19.50 -6.20 -6.41
C PHE A 723 -18.68 -7.08 -5.46
N ASN A 724 -19.24 -8.19 -4.97
CA ASN A 724 -18.54 -9.11 -4.07
C ASN A 724 -17.33 -9.80 -4.72
N GLN A 725 -17.18 -9.72 -6.05
CA GLN A 725 -16.02 -10.20 -6.79
C GLN A 725 -14.91 -9.13 -6.94
N ILE A 726 -15.13 -7.91 -6.45
CA ILE A 726 -14.10 -6.85 -6.49
C ILE A 726 -13.07 -7.12 -5.39
N THR A 727 -11.81 -7.22 -5.79
CA THR A 727 -10.73 -7.58 -4.86
C THR A 727 -10.37 -6.41 -3.92
N PRO A 728 -9.79 -6.62 -2.72
CA PRO A 728 -9.29 -5.54 -1.86
C PRO A 728 -8.30 -4.60 -2.56
N ILE A 729 -7.47 -5.14 -3.45
CA ILE A 729 -6.54 -4.36 -4.28
C ILE A 729 -7.32 -3.48 -5.26
N GLU A 730 -8.35 -4.03 -5.91
CA GLU A 730 -9.22 -3.27 -6.81
C GLU A 730 -10.04 -2.21 -6.08
N HIS A 731 -10.54 -2.51 -4.87
CA HIS A 731 -11.17 -1.56 -3.97
C HIS A 731 -10.25 -0.37 -3.68
N THR A 732 -9.04 -0.69 -3.22
CA THR A 732 -8.03 0.32 -2.89
C THR A 732 -7.65 1.13 -4.13
N GLY A 733 -7.49 0.49 -5.29
CA GLY A 733 -7.18 1.15 -6.55
C GLY A 733 -8.29 2.09 -7.04
N ILE A 734 -9.57 1.71 -6.91
CA ILE A 734 -10.71 2.59 -7.21
C ILE A 734 -10.67 3.80 -6.28
N GLN A 735 -10.54 3.61 -4.97
CA GLN A 735 -10.55 4.72 -4.02
C GLN A 735 -9.34 5.65 -4.17
N GLN A 736 -8.13 5.11 -4.33
CA GLN A 736 -6.91 5.90 -4.50
C GLN A 736 -6.98 6.82 -5.72
N ARG A 737 -7.61 6.42 -6.84
CA ARG A 737 -7.77 7.32 -8.00
C ARG A 737 -8.54 8.61 -7.68
N TRP A 738 -9.42 8.57 -6.68
CA TRP A 738 -10.28 9.68 -6.32
C TRP A 738 -9.78 10.48 -5.09
N PHE A 739 -8.88 9.91 -4.29
CA PHE A 739 -8.34 10.54 -3.08
C PHE A 739 -6.83 10.83 -3.13
N SER A 740 -6.10 10.28 -4.09
CA SER A 740 -4.68 10.60 -4.31
C SER A 740 -4.55 11.96 -4.99
N LEU A 741 -3.86 12.87 -4.31
CA LEU A 741 -3.47 14.21 -4.76
C LEU A 741 -2.84 14.18 -6.16
N GLN A 742 -3.62 14.46 -7.19
CA GLN A 742 -3.15 14.91 -8.50
C GLN A 742 -3.96 16.14 -8.91
N THR A 743 -3.42 17.32 -8.65
CA THR A 743 -3.88 18.58 -9.20
C THR A 743 -3.62 18.59 -10.71
N VAL A 744 -4.68 18.61 -11.52
CA VAL A 744 -4.60 18.91 -12.95
C VAL A 744 -5.43 20.17 -13.19
N ASP A 745 -4.76 21.30 -13.34
CA ASP A 745 -5.40 22.57 -13.68
C ASP A 745 -6.02 22.49 -15.09
N ARG A 746 -7.30 22.83 -15.21
CA ARG A 746 -8.00 22.91 -16.50
C ARG A 746 -7.98 24.34 -17.01
N VAL A 747 -7.19 24.58 -18.05
CA VAL A 747 -7.17 25.87 -18.76
C VAL A 747 -8.49 26.06 -19.52
N ASN A 748 -9.12 27.23 -19.37
CA ASN A 748 -10.39 27.59 -20.00
C ASN A 748 -10.15 28.23 -21.39
N TYR A 749 -10.40 27.46 -22.46
CA TYR A 749 -10.14 27.88 -23.84
C TYR A 749 -11.16 28.91 -24.41
N SER A 750 -12.21 29.29 -23.69
CA SER A 750 -13.21 30.22 -24.23
C SER A 750 -12.68 31.64 -24.46
N LEU A 751 -11.69 32.07 -23.66
CA LEU A 751 -11.05 33.36 -23.82
C LEU A 751 -10.14 33.39 -25.05
N ILE A 752 -9.44 32.27 -25.32
CA ILE A 752 -8.56 32.11 -26.48
C ILE A 752 -9.35 32.24 -27.78
N TRP A 753 -10.51 31.59 -27.89
CA TRP A 753 -11.36 31.71 -29.09
C TRP A 753 -11.91 33.13 -29.32
N LYS A 754 -12.17 33.90 -28.25
CA LYS A 754 -12.56 35.32 -28.36
C LYS A 754 -11.40 36.18 -28.86
N VAL A 755 -10.19 35.94 -28.36
CA VAL A 755 -8.98 36.66 -28.80
C VAL A 755 -8.64 36.33 -30.24
N VAL A 756 -8.74 35.06 -30.65
CA VAL A 756 -8.53 34.64 -32.05
C VAL A 756 -9.54 35.28 -33.00
N ALA A 757 -10.82 35.36 -32.60
CA ALA A 757 -11.85 36.03 -33.42
C ALA A 757 -11.58 37.53 -33.59
N VAL A 758 -11.14 38.22 -32.53
CA VAL A 758 -10.75 39.64 -32.59
C VAL A 758 -9.50 39.83 -33.46
N ALA A 759 -8.50 38.97 -33.32
CA ALA A 759 -7.28 39.00 -34.14
C ALA A 759 -7.59 38.77 -35.62
N ALA A 760 -8.47 37.82 -35.95
CA ALA A 760 -8.91 37.57 -37.32
C ALA A 760 -9.66 38.78 -37.92
N PHE A 761 -10.49 39.47 -37.12
CA PHE A 761 -11.18 40.68 -37.55
C PHE A 761 -10.21 41.83 -37.82
N ILE A 762 -9.20 42.01 -36.96
CA ILE A 762 -8.13 43.00 -37.14
C ILE A 762 -7.32 42.71 -38.40
N ILE A 763 -6.95 41.45 -38.65
CA ILE A 763 -6.20 41.05 -39.85
C ILE A 763 -7.01 41.31 -41.13
N LEU A 764 -8.31 40.97 -41.13
CA LEU A 764 -9.20 41.25 -42.27
C LEU A 764 -9.35 42.75 -42.52
N TRP A 765 -9.45 43.55 -41.45
CA TRP A 765 -9.49 45.01 -41.54
C TRP A 765 -8.18 45.59 -42.09
N ILE A 766 -7.02 45.09 -41.65
CA ILE A 766 -5.69 45.48 -42.18
C ILE A 766 -5.55 45.10 -43.66
N LEU A 767 -5.98 43.92 -44.07
CA LEU A 767 -5.92 43.49 -45.47
C LEU A 767 -6.84 44.32 -46.37
N TRP A 768 -8.03 44.66 -45.89
CA TRP A 768 -8.94 45.58 -46.57
C TRP A 768 -8.36 47.01 -46.66
N TRP A 769 -7.77 47.50 -45.57
CA TRP A 769 -7.12 48.81 -45.49
C TRP A 769 -5.90 48.91 -46.42
N ASN A 770 -5.09 47.86 -46.49
CA ASN A 770 -3.94 47.78 -47.39
C ASN A 770 -4.36 47.76 -48.87
N ARG A 771 -5.48 47.10 -49.21
CA ARG A 771 -6.06 47.18 -50.56
C ARG A 771 -6.59 48.57 -50.86
N LYS A 772 -7.24 49.24 -49.90
CA LYS A 772 -7.74 50.60 -50.05
C LYS A 772 -6.59 51.60 -50.30
N ILE A 773 -5.52 51.54 -49.51
CA ILE A 773 -4.32 52.39 -49.65
C ILE A 773 -3.67 52.22 -51.03
N ALA A 774 -3.58 50.98 -51.55
CA ALA A 774 -3.02 50.72 -52.88
C ALA A 774 -3.84 51.39 -54.00
N THR A 775 -5.14 51.58 -53.80
CA THR A 775 -6.05 52.19 -54.79
C THR A 775 -6.05 53.73 -54.70
N GLU A 776 -5.74 54.31 -53.54
CA GLU A 776 -5.64 55.76 -53.31
C GLU A 776 -4.29 56.36 -53.75
N LYS A 777 -3.24 55.54 -53.80
CA LYS A 777 -1.86 55.94 -54.15
C LYS A 777 -1.68 56.35 -55.61
N ASP A 778 -2.51 55.81 -56.51
CA ASP A 778 -2.50 56.16 -57.94
C ASP A 778 -3.21 57.51 -58.22
N ARG A 779 -4.13 57.94 -57.35
CA ARG A 779 -4.83 59.23 -57.47
C ARG A 779 -4.03 60.42 -56.93
N THR A 780 -3.06 60.18 -56.05
CA THR A 780 -2.29 61.22 -55.35
C THR A 780 -1.11 61.77 -56.15
N LYS A 781 -0.75 61.12 -57.26
CA LYS A 781 0.39 61.50 -58.11
C LYS A 781 0.12 62.74 -58.96
N ASP A 782 -1.14 62.99 -59.32
CA ASP A 782 -1.57 64.15 -60.10
C ASP A 782 -1.80 65.42 -59.25
N ALA A 783 -2.03 65.28 -57.94
CA ALA A 783 -2.20 66.41 -57.02
C ALA A 783 -0.88 67.16 -56.72
N LEU A 784 0.27 66.59 -57.11
CA LEU A 784 1.60 67.13 -56.85
C LEU A 784 1.89 68.45 -57.60
N ASN A 785 1.06 68.80 -58.59
CA ASN A 785 1.15 70.08 -59.30
C ASN A 785 0.52 71.26 -58.54
N GLN A 786 -0.22 71.04 -57.45
CA GLN A 786 -0.74 72.13 -56.61
C GLN A 786 0.22 72.45 -55.45
N LEU A 787 1.49 72.63 -55.80
CA LEU A 787 2.56 73.21 -54.99
C LEU A 787 2.27 74.65 -54.53
N GLN A 788 1.11 75.21 -54.87
CA GLN A 788 0.58 76.45 -54.30
C GLN A 788 -0.01 76.27 -52.89
N ASP A 789 -0.27 75.04 -52.44
CA ASP A 789 -0.78 74.74 -51.09
C ASP A 789 0.34 74.77 -50.01
N ALA A 790 1.56 75.12 -50.41
CA ALA A 790 2.75 75.16 -49.58
C ALA A 790 2.69 76.19 -48.43
N GLN A 791 1.77 77.15 -48.48
CA GLN A 791 1.59 78.14 -47.40
C GLN A 791 0.68 77.66 -46.26
N GLY A 792 -0.29 76.76 -46.49
CA GLY A 792 -1.11 76.14 -45.42
C GLY A 792 -0.36 75.06 -44.63
N LYS A 793 0.72 74.51 -45.19
CA LYS A 793 1.56 73.46 -44.57
C LYS A 793 2.31 73.90 -43.31
N LEU A 794 2.41 75.20 -43.03
CA LEU A 794 3.18 75.73 -41.91
C LEU A 794 2.37 75.73 -40.60
N GLU A 795 1.06 76.01 -40.67
CA GLU A 795 0.14 75.89 -39.52
C GLU A 795 -0.22 74.43 -39.22
N HIS A 796 -0.43 73.63 -40.26
CA HIS A 796 -0.71 72.20 -40.12
C HIS A 796 0.47 71.43 -39.49
N LYS A 797 1.73 71.84 -39.76
CA LYS A 797 2.93 71.26 -39.13
C LYS A 797 3.02 71.50 -37.63
N ASN A 798 2.55 72.65 -37.13
CA ASN A 798 2.57 72.94 -35.70
C ASN A 798 1.56 72.10 -34.92
N ILE A 799 0.39 71.81 -35.53
CA ILE A 799 -0.59 70.87 -34.99
C ILE A 799 -0.04 69.44 -35.10
N GLU A 800 0.55 69.04 -36.23
CA GLU A 800 1.17 67.72 -36.43
C GLU A 800 2.31 67.43 -35.43
N VAL A 801 3.15 68.42 -35.13
CA VAL A 801 4.25 68.27 -34.16
C VAL A 801 3.71 68.12 -32.73
N ASN A 802 2.64 68.84 -32.38
CA ASN A 802 2.06 68.76 -31.05
C ASN A 802 1.23 67.46 -30.88
N ASP A 803 0.52 67.03 -31.92
CA ASP A 803 -0.18 65.74 -31.96
C ASP A 803 0.82 64.58 -31.97
N ALA A 804 1.93 64.67 -32.69
CA ALA A 804 3.00 63.68 -32.65
C ALA A 804 3.67 63.63 -31.27
N LYS A 805 3.89 64.77 -30.60
CA LYS A 805 4.42 64.81 -29.24
C LYS A 805 3.47 64.17 -28.24
N ASN A 806 2.19 64.54 -28.25
CA ASN A 806 1.16 63.96 -27.36
C ASN A 806 0.96 62.46 -27.63
N PHE A 807 1.01 62.05 -28.90
CA PHE A 807 0.96 60.64 -29.30
C PHE A 807 2.18 59.87 -28.79
N LEU A 808 3.40 60.41 -28.94
CA LEU A 808 4.63 59.78 -28.45
C LEU A 808 4.64 59.66 -26.92
N GLU A 809 4.22 60.70 -26.18
CA GLU A 809 4.07 60.64 -24.72
C GLU A 809 3.03 59.58 -24.31
N SER A 810 1.90 59.50 -25.03
CA SER A 810 0.87 58.48 -24.79
C SER A 810 1.38 57.07 -25.08
N VAL A 811 2.13 56.86 -26.17
CA VAL A 811 2.72 55.57 -26.53
C VAL A 811 3.75 55.11 -25.50
N LEU A 812 4.58 56.04 -25.00
CA LEU A 812 5.56 55.74 -23.95
C LEU A 812 4.87 55.37 -22.63
N ASP A 813 3.77 56.04 -22.27
CA ASP A 813 3.02 55.83 -21.03
C ASP A 813 2.15 54.57 -21.02
N GLU A 814 1.60 54.18 -22.18
CA GLU A 814 0.86 52.92 -22.34
C GLU A 814 1.79 51.70 -22.44
N SER A 815 3.10 51.92 -22.61
CA SER A 815 4.07 50.82 -22.58
C SER A 815 4.15 50.20 -21.18
N PRO A 816 4.03 48.87 -21.05
CA PRO A 816 4.22 48.17 -19.78
C PRO A 816 5.70 48.13 -19.35
N ASP A 817 6.63 48.45 -20.26
CA ASP A 817 8.06 48.41 -20.01
C ASP A 817 8.55 49.65 -19.24
N LEU A 818 9.62 49.47 -18.46
CA LEU A 818 10.27 50.59 -17.80
C LEU A 818 11.17 51.31 -18.80
N ILE A 819 10.79 52.50 -19.27
CA ILE A 819 11.55 53.29 -20.24
C ILE A 819 12.13 54.51 -19.56
N ILE A 820 13.46 54.62 -19.59
CA ILE A 820 14.21 55.67 -18.91
C ILE A 820 15.29 56.23 -19.85
N ILE A 821 15.43 57.55 -19.92
CA ILE A 821 16.62 58.22 -20.48
C ILE A 821 17.32 58.96 -19.35
N LYS A 822 18.63 58.76 -19.22
CA LYS A 822 19.49 59.49 -18.28
C LYS A 822 20.64 60.21 -18.97
N ASP A 823 21.12 61.28 -18.35
CA ASP A 823 22.38 61.93 -18.72
C ASP A 823 23.61 61.15 -18.21
N TYR A 824 24.81 61.63 -18.56
CA TYR A 824 26.08 61.03 -18.14
C TYR A 824 26.25 60.97 -16.61
N GLU A 825 25.66 61.93 -15.87
CA GLU A 825 25.71 61.97 -14.41
C GLU A 825 24.63 61.12 -13.74
N GLY A 826 23.68 60.58 -14.50
CA GLY A 826 22.61 59.71 -14.03
C GLY A 826 21.30 60.43 -13.67
N LYS A 827 21.12 61.69 -14.08
CA LYS A 827 19.83 62.40 -13.89
C LYS A 827 18.79 61.90 -14.88
N PHE A 828 17.55 61.78 -14.43
CA PHE A 828 16.43 61.45 -15.30
C PHE A 828 16.13 62.60 -16.28
N LEU A 829 16.17 62.31 -17.58
CA LEU A 829 15.78 63.23 -18.65
C LEU A 829 14.42 62.87 -19.25
N LEU A 830 14.06 61.58 -19.22
CA LEU A 830 12.77 61.08 -19.63
C LEU A 830 12.44 59.82 -18.84
N VAL A 831 11.20 59.71 -18.36
CA VAL A 831 10.65 58.49 -17.77
C VAL A 831 9.20 58.34 -18.20
N ASN A 832 8.71 57.11 -18.36
CA ASN A 832 7.29 56.85 -18.55
C ASN A 832 6.56 56.58 -17.23
N LYS A 833 5.22 56.57 -17.26
CA LYS A 833 4.37 56.26 -16.08
C LYS A 833 4.70 54.93 -15.40
N ALA A 834 5.18 53.92 -16.13
CA ALA A 834 5.57 52.64 -15.55
C ALA A 834 6.73 52.79 -14.55
N VAL A 835 7.72 53.62 -14.88
CA VAL A 835 8.84 53.97 -14.00
C VAL A 835 8.35 54.78 -12.80
N ALA A 836 7.51 55.80 -13.02
CA ALA A 836 6.98 56.62 -11.93
C ALA A 836 6.19 55.79 -10.89
N LYS A 837 5.40 54.81 -11.34
CA LYS A 837 4.70 53.84 -10.46
C LYS A 837 5.68 53.00 -9.65
N LEU A 838 6.78 52.55 -10.25
CA LEU A 838 7.81 51.75 -9.59
C LEU A 838 8.54 52.55 -8.50
N TYR A 839 8.80 53.84 -8.75
CA TYR A 839 9.43 54.76 -7.78
C TYR A 839 8.43 55.38 -6.79
N HIS A 840 7.13 55.06 -6.90
CA HIS A 840 6.04 55.62 -6.11
C HIS A 840 5.99 57.16 -6.14
N THR A 841 6.14 57.75 -7.32
CA THR A 841 6.18 59.21 -7.55
C THR A 841 5.50 59.58 -8.89
N THR A 842 5.67 60.82 -9.36
CA THR A 842 5.13 61.32 -10.65
C THR A 842 6.26 61.50 -11.67
N VAL A 843 5.93 61.51 -12.97
CA VAL A 843 6.92 61.75 -14.05
C VAL A 843 7.59 63.11 -13.87
N ASP A 844 6.81 64.17 -13.63
CA ASP A 844 7.30 65.53 -13.44
C ASP A 844 8.24 65.65 -12.24
N ASP A 845 7.95 64.92 -11.16
CA ASP A 845 8.80 64.90 -9.97
C ASP A 845 10.12 64.13 -10.19
N MET A 846 10.25 63.33 -11.25
CA MET A 846 11.47 62.57 -11.53
C MET A 846 12.46 63.33 -12.40
N ILE A 847 11.99 64.15 -13.34
CA ILE A 847 12.86 64.85 -14.30
C ILE A 847 13.86 65.76 -13.56
N GLY A 848 15.14 65.64 -13.91
CA GLY A 848 16.24 66.41 -13.34
C GLY A 848 16.76 65.91 -11.99
N LYS A 849 16.16 64.88 -11.39
CA LYS A 849 16.59 64.26 -10.13
C LYS A 849 17.45 63.02 -10.37
N TYR A 850 18.12 62.55 -9.32
CA TYR A 850 18.87 61.31 -9.29
C TYR A 850 18.05 60.19 -8.64
N ASP A 851 18.42 58.92 -8.85
CA ASP A 851 17.77 57.80 -8.15
C ASP A 851 17.81 58.02 -6.63
N SER A 852 18.94 58.50 -6.09
CA SER A 852 19.14 58.73 -4.64
C SER A 852 18.15 59.67 -3.97
N ASP A 853 17.43 60.48 -4.73
CA ASP A 853 16.47 61.45 -4.20
C ASP A 853 15.13 60.82 -3.76
N PHE A 854 14.94 59.51 -4.02
CA PHE A 854 13.72 58.77 -3.68
C PHE A 854 13.94 57.77 -2.53
N LYS A 855 13.00 57.73 -1.57
CA LYS A 855 13.12 56.95 -0.30
C LYS A 855 13.39 55.45 -0.47
N TYR A 856 13.01 54.83 -1.59
CA TYR A 856 13.20 53.40 -1.87
C TYR A 856 14.44 53.10 -2.74
N ALA A 857 15.26 54.11 -3.01
CA ALA A 857 16.22 54.07 -4.10
C ALA A 857 17.54 53.33 -3.84
N LYS A 858 17.92 53.02 -2.59
CA LYS A 858 19.25 52.42 -2.37
C LYS A 858 19.41 51.07 -3.09
N ARG A 859 18.36 50.24 -3.06
CA ARG A 859 18.32 48.93 -3.76
C ARG A 859 18.05 49.06 -5.27
N MET A 860 17.37 50.12 -5.69
CA MET A 860 17.04 50.37 -7.10
C MET A 860 18.20 51.03 -7.86
N SER A 861 18.94 51.93 -7.21
CA SER A 861 20.18 52.54 -7.70
C SER A 861 21.22 51.46 -7.93
N ASP A 862 21.42 50.52 -6.99
CA ASP A 862 22.35 49.41 -7.17
C ASP A 862 21.95 48.45 -8.31
N PHE A 863 20.65 48.33 -8.61
CA PHE A 863 20.11 47.50 -9.69
C PHE A 863 20.28 48.15 -11.07
N PHE A 864 19.82 49.39 -11.25
CA PHE A 864 19.86 50.08 -12.55
C PHE A 864 21.22 50.73 -12.86
N ASN A 865 21.92 51.26 -11.85
CA ASN A 865 23.13 52.07 -12.05
C ASN A 865 24.43 51.27 -12.06
N LYS A 866 24.37 49.94 -11.93
CA LYS A 866 25.55 49.08 -12.04
C LYS A 866 26.12 49.22 -13.46
N ASN A 867 27.28 49.87 -13.56
CA ASN A 867 28.08 50.08 -14.76
C ASN A 867 27.56 51.10 -15.82
N ILE A 868 26.58 51.97 -15.53
CA ILE A 868 26.07 52.95 -16.53
C ILE A 868 27.19 53.81 -17.15
N LYS A 869 28.06 54.42 -16.33
CA LYS A 869 29.16 55.26 -16.84
C LYS A 869 30.12 54.46 -17.74
N GLN A 870 30.44 53.22 -17.35
CA GLN A 870 31.27 52.33 -18.17
C GLN A 870 30.61 51.95 -19.51
N ILE A 871 29.29 51.75 -19.53
CA ILE A 871 28.54 51.42 -20.75
C ILE A 871 28.55 52.62 -21.71
N ILE A 872 28.33 53.83 -21.17
CA ILE A 872 28.40 55.08 -21.93
C ILE A 872 29.81 55.31 -22.50
N ASP A 873 30.85 55.08 -21.70
CA ASP A 873 32.25 55.25 -22.14
C ASP A 873 32.68 54.22 -23.19
N LYS A 874 32.20 52.97 -23.07
CA LYS A 874 32.45 51.91 -24.05
C LYS A 874 31.62 52.07 -25.33
N ASN A 875 30.59 52.92 -25.31
CA ASN A 875 29.63 53.15 -26.39
C ASN A 875 29.08 51.85 -27.03
N LYS A 876 28.78 50.85 -26.19
CA LYS A 876 28.23 49.56 -26.63
C LYS A 876 26.91 49.29 -25.92
N THR A 877 25.93 48.77 -26.65
CA THR A 877 24.67 48.33 -26.06
C THR A 877 24.92 47.09 -25.20
N GLU A 878 24.39 47.09 -23.99
CA GLU A 878 24.43 45.94 -23.07
C GLU A 878 23.01 45.43 -22.83
N ILE A 879 22.85 44.11 -22.91
CA ILE A 879 21.61 43.43 -22.55
C ILE A 879 21.93 42.51 -21.37
N SER A 880 21.29 42.75 -20.23
CA SER A 880 21.51 42.02 -19.00
C SER A 880 20.21 41.40 -18.49
N TYR A 881 20.33 40.21 -17.91
CA TYR A 881 19.27 39.60 -17.11
C TYR A 881 19.45 40.03 -15.66
N GLU A 882 18.42 40.63 -15.06
CA GLU A 882 18.51 41.25 -13.75
C GLU A 882 17.35 40.77 -12.85
N ASP A 883 17.69 40.08 -11.75
CA ASP A 883 16.72 39.59 -10.77
C ASP A 883 16.47 40.67 -9.70
N PHE A 884 15.28 41.26 -9.72
CA PHE A 884 14.91 42.27 -8.74
C PHE A 884 14.59 41.65 -7.37
N ASN A 885 13.93 40.48 -7.36
CA ASN A 885 13.72 39.63 -6.19
C ASN A 885 13.43 38.18 -6.63
N LYS A 886 13.09 37.27 -5.69
CA LYS A 886 12.77 35.85 -5.99
C LYS A 886 11.59 35.64 -6.95
N THR A 887 10.85 36.68 -7.29
CA THR A 887 9.59 36.64 -8.06
C THR A 887 9.57 37.61 -9.25
N GLN A 888 10.53 38.53 -9.36
CA GLN A 888 10.57 39.62 -10.34
C GLN A 888 11.89 39.55 -11.12
N HIS A 889 11.78 39.25 -12.41
CA HIS A 889 12.88 39.00 -13.35
C HIS A 889 12.75 39.96 -14.53
N TYR A 890 13.81 40.70 -14.84
CA TYR A 890 13.82 41.66 -15.94
C TYR A 890 14.90 41.34 -16.98
N ILE A 891 14.59 41.62 -18.25
CA ILE A 891 15.61 41.79 -19.30
C ILE A 891 15.79 43.29 -19.50
N THR A 892 16.97 43.80 -19.19
CA THR A 892 17.30 45.21 -19.29
C THR A 892 18.21 45.45 -20.49
N THR A 893 17.80 46.34 -21.40
CA THR A 893 18.63 46.86 -22.49
C THR A 893 19.12 48.25 -22.14
N LYS A 894 20.43 48.45 -22.11
CA LYS A 894 21.11 49.72 -21.81
C LYS A 894 21.86 50.18 -23.06
N LYS A 895 21.32 51.16 -23.76
CA LYS A 895 21.86 51.67 -25.03
C LYS A 895 22.39 53.10 -24.85
N PRO A 896 23.71 53.33 -24.90
CA PRO A 896 24.24 54.68 -24.95
C PRO A 896 23.99 55.29 -26.33
N PHE A 897 23.75 56.60 -26.36
CA PHE A 897 23.64 57.36 -27.59
C PHE A 897 24.03 58.83 -27.35
N THR A 898 24.40 59.53 -28.41
CA THR A 898 24.67 60.98 -28.35
C THR A 898 23.52 61.71 -29.00
N ASN A 899 22.98 62.74 -28.34
CA ASN A 899 21.94 63.56 -28.95
C ASN A 899 22.51 64.56 -29.98
N GLU A 900 21.65 65.29 -30.67
CA GLU A 900 22.04 66.29 -31.69
C GLU A 900 22.92 67.43 -31.13
N LYS A 901 22.95 67.62 -29.80
CA LYS A 901 23.76 68.63 -29.11
C LYS A 901 25.15 68.11 -28.67
N GLY A 902 25.47 66.85 -28.98
CA GLY A 902 26.74 66.23 -28.59
C GLY A 902 26.77 65.68 -27.15
N GLU A 903 25.65 65.67 -26.44
CA GLU A 903 25.55 65.17 -25.06
C GLU A 903 25.42 63.64 -25.06
N LYS A 904 26.22 62.96 -24.22
CA LYS A 904 26.16 61.50 -24.06
C LYS A 904 25.03 61.12 -23.12
N LEU A 905 24.07 60.33 -23.62
CA LEU A 905 22.89 59.87 -22.92
C LEU A 905 22.84 58.34 -22.90
N ILE A 906 22.00 57.78 -22.03
CA ILE A 906 21.69 56.35 -22.01
C ILE A 906 20.20 56.10 -21.99
N LEU A 907 19.73 55.24 -22.90
CA LEU A 907 18.38 54.69 -22.91
C LEU A 907 18.39 53.35 -22.19
N ILE A 908 17.52 53.21 -21.19
CA ILE A 908 17.33 51.98 -20.42
C ILE A 908 15.89 51.52 -20.63
N ILE A 909 15.74 50.30 -21.15
CA ILE A 909 14.44 49.63 -21.30
C ILE A 909 14.51 48.34 -20.50
N ALA A 910 13.62 48.15 -19.52
CA ALA A 910 13.52 46.90 -18.77
C ALA A 910 12.17 46.23 -18.98
N HIS A 911 12.21 45.01 -19.52
CA HIS A 911 11.06 44.16 -19.81
C HIS A 911 10.86 43.14 -18.68
N ASP A 912 9.66 43.05 -18.08
CA ASP A 912 9.34 42.03 -17.08
C ASP A 912 9.11 40.66 -17.74
N ILE A 913 9.96 39.69 -17.40
CA ILE A 913 9.90 38.30 -17.90
C ILE A 913 9.53 37.28 -16.82
N SER A 914 9.03 37.73 -15.66
CA SER A 914 8.71 36.84 -14.54
C SER A 914 7.74 35.74 -14.89
N THR A 915 6.68 36.09 -15.63
CA THR A 915 5.68 35.11 -16.06
C THR A 915 6.29 34.06 -16.99
N ILE A 916 7.20 34.47 -17.88
CA ILE A 916 7.89 33.58 -18.82
C ILE A 916 8.81 32.62 -18.06
N LYS A 917 9.60 33.12 -17.10
CA LYS A 917 10.49 32.28 -16.28
C LYS A 917 9.75 31.28 -15.39
N LYS A 918 8.58 31.66 -14.88
CA LYS A 918 7.71 30.76 -14.13
C LYS A 918 7.19 29.64 -15.03
N LEU A 919 6.69 29.98 -16.22
CA LEU A 919 6.18 29.02 -17.20
C LEU A 919 7.26 28.06 -17.72
N GLU A 920 8.48 28.55 -17.99
CA GLU A 920 9.61 27.71 -18.41
C GLU A 920 9.96 26.66 -17.34
N ASN A 921 10.02 27.06 -16.06
CA ASN A 921 10.33 26.15 -14.97
C ASN A 921 9.21 25.13 -14.71
N GLU A 922 7.96 25.52 -14.86
CA GLU A 922 6.81 24.61 -14.78
C GLU A 922 6.81 23.61 -15.94
N GLN A 923 7.14 24.05 -17.15
CA GLN A 923 7.27 23.19 -18.34
C GLN A 923 8.41 22.17 -18.19
N LEU A 924 9.58 22.58 -17.69
CA LEU A 924 10.70 21.69 -17.40
C LEU A 924 10.35 20.61 -16.37
N LYS A 925 9.64 20.99 -15.30
CA LYS A 925 9.14 20.05 -14.30
C LYS A 925 8.13 19.07 -14.88
N GLN A 926 7.21 19.54 -15.73
CA GLN A 926 6.26 18.68 -16.42
C GLN A 926 6.96 17.70 -17.37
N GLN A 927 7.98 18.13 -18.10
CA GLN A 927 8.78 17.25 -18.97
C GLN A 927 9.51 16.15 -18.17
N GLN A 928 10.11 16.49 -17.02
CA GLN A 928 10.74 15.50 -16.14
C GLN A 928 9.73 14.50 -15.57
N LEU A 929 8.54 14.98 -15.19
CA LEU A 929 7.47 14.11 -14.69
C LEU A 929 7.00 13.13 -15.77
N LEU A 930 6.81 13.60 -17.01
CA LEU A 930 6.43 12.76 -18.15
C LEU A 930 7.49 11.72 -18.49
N LEU A 931 8.77 12.09 -18.44
CA LEU A 931 9.88 11.17 -18.66
C LEU A 931 9.91 10.06 -17.60
N ASN A 932 9.66 10.40 -16.32
CA ASN A 932 9.56 9.42 -15.24
C ASN A 932 8.31 8.53 -15.37
N GLN A 933 7.16 9.08 -15.78
CA GLN A 933 5.96 8.29 -16.03
C GLN A 933 6.14 7.31 -17.20
N SER A 934 6.78 7.74 -18.28
CA SER A 934 7.12 6.88 -19.42
C SER A 934 8.05 5.73 -19.01
N LYS A 935 9.08 6.02 -18.19
CA LYS A 935 9.97 5.00 -17.62
C LYS A 935 9.20 3.96 -16.79
N ILE A 936 8.31 4.41 -15.90
CA ILE A 936 7.51 3.52 -15.04
C ILE A 936 6.53 2.69 -15.88
N ALA A 937 5.91 3.27 -16.91
CA ALA A 937 5.00 2.56 -17.81
C ALA A 937 5.72 1.47 -18.62
N ALA A 938 6.88 1.78 -19.21
CA ALA A 938 7.73 0.81 -19.90
C ALA A 938 8.19 -0.32 -18.96
N MET A 939 8.51 0.01 -17.70
CA MET A 939 8.90 -0.97 -16.68
C MET A 939 7.77 -1.95 -16.36
N GLY A 940 6.53 -1.47 -16.25
CA GLY A 940 5.36 -2.33 -16.01
C GLY A 940 5.12 -3.34 -17.13
N GLU A 941 5.24 -2.93 -18.39
CA GLU A 941 5.08 -3.80 -19.56
C GLU A 941 6.23 -4.83 -19.66
N MET A 942 7.47 -4.39 -19.41
CA MET A 942 8.65 -5.25 -19.43
C MET A 942 8.65 -6.29 -18.31
N LEU A 943 8.17 -5.94 -17.10
CA LEU A 943 8.00 -6.91 -16.00
C LEU A 943 7.04 -8.05 -16.36
N GLY A 944 5.98 -7.73 -17.10
CA GLY A 944 5.04 -8.73 -17.62
C GLY A 944 5.72 -9.70 -18.59
N ASN A 945 6.51 -9.17 -19.54
CA ASN A 945 7.25 -9.98 -20.51
C ASN A 945 8.32 -10.86 -19.83
N ILE A 946 9.03 -10.32 -18.84
CA ILE A 946 10.03 -11.06 -18.05
C ILE A 946 9.38 -12.18 -17.25
N SER A 947 8.22 -11.92 -16.65
CA SER A 947 7.48 -12.96 -15.92
C SER A 947 7.09 -14.13 -16.82
N HIS A 948 6.81 -13.87 -18.11
CA HIS A 948 6.56 -14.92 -19.10
C HIS A 948 7.85 -15.58 -19.59
N GLN A 949 8.91 -14.80 -19.85
CA GLN A 949 10.24 -15.29 -20.24
C GLN A 949 10.88 -16.18 -19.17
N TRP A 950 10.59 -15.99 -17.89
CA TRP A 950 11.11 -16.84 -16.83
C TRP A 950 10.37 -18.15 -16.68
N ARG A 951 9.07 -18.19 -17.00
CA ARG A 951 8.28 -19.42 -16.90
C ARG A 951 8.72 -20.48 -17.90
N GLN A 952 9.17 -20.11 -19.09
CA GLN A 952 9.61 -21.04 -20.14
C GLN A 952 10.82 -21.89 -19.71
N PRO A 953 12.00 -21.33 -19.37
CA PRO A 953 13.14 -22.09 -18.88
C PRO A 953 12.82 -22.83 -17.59
N LEU A 954 12.04 -22.24 -16.67
CA LEU A 954 11.65 -22.90 -15.42
C LEU A 954 10.75 -24.12 -15.65
N SER A 955 9.86 -24.07 -16.64
CA SER A 955 9.00 -25.20 -17.01
C SER A 955 9.81 -26.31 -17.66
N VAL A 956 10.80 -25.99 -18.51
CA VAL A 956 11.73 -26.99 -19.09
C VAL A 956 12.52 -27.68 -17.99
N ILE A 957 13.09 -26.92 -17.04
CA ILE A 957 13.81 -27.46 -15.88
C ILE A 957 12.89 -28.39 -15.06
N THR A 958 11.69 -27.94 -14.74
CA THR A 958 10.73 -28.71 -13.91
C THR A 958 10.29 -29.99 -14.62
N THR A 959 10.04 -29.91 -15.94
CA THR A 959 9.60 -31.06 -16.74
C THR A 959 10.69 -32.11 -16.83
N GLN A 960 11.94 -31.72 -17.10
CA GLN A 960 13.07 -32.65 -17.17
C GLN A 960 13.36 -33.29 -15.80
N ALA A 961 13.36 -32.50 -14.72
CA ALA A 961 13.54 -33.03 -13.36
C ALA A 961 12.43 -34.01 -12.96
N SER A 962 11.17 -33.71 -13.28
CA SER A 962 10.04 -34.60 -13.00
C SER A 962 10.08 -35.86 -13.85
N SER A 963 10.55 -35.77 -15.09
CA SER A 963 10.70 -36.93 -15.99
C SER A 963 11.74 -37.90 -15.46
N ILE A 964 12.86 -37.40 -14.92
CA ILE A 964 13.87 -38.22 -14.24
C ILE A 964 13.24 -38.95 -13.04
N GLY A 965 12.52 -38.23 -12.17
CA GLY A 965 11.88 -38.82 -11.00
C GLY A 965 10.87 -39.91 -11.35
N LEU A 966 10.01 -39.65 -12.34
CA LEU A 966 9.02 -40.63 -12.81
C LEU A 966 9.68 -41.90 -13.37
N LEU A 967 10.73 -41.75 -14.18
CA LEU A 967 11.46 -42.88 -14.76
C LEU A 967 12.10 -43.75 -13.67
N LEU A 968 12.60 -43.15 -12.60
CA LEU A 968 13.15 -43.86 -11.44
C LEU A 968 12.07 -44.58 -10.62
N ASP A 969 10.93 -43.94 -10.39
CA ASP A 969 9.81 -44.51 -9.60
C ASP A 969 9.16 -45.71 -10.30
N VAL A 970 9.09 -45.71 -11.64
CA VAL A 970 8.63 -46.88 -12.42
C VAL A 970 9.71 -47.94 -12.63
N GLY A 971 10.87 -47.79 -11.98
CA GLY A 971 11.97 -48.75 -12.00
C GLY A 971 12.78 -48.79 -13.29
N LYS A 972 12.66 -47.77 -14.16
CA LYS A 972 13.42 -47.70 -15.41
C LYS A 972 14.84 -47.19 -15.12
N ARG A 973 15.87 -47.91 -15.59
CA ARG A 973 17.26 -47.44 -15.52
C ARG A 973 17.50 -46.38 -16.60
N ILE A 974 17.87 -45.18 -16.18
CA ILE A 974 18.30 -44.08 -17.05
C ILE A 974 19.79 -44.27 -17.36
N SER A 975 20.20 -44.10 -18.62
CA SER A 975 21.61 -44.19 -18.98
C SER A 975 22.38 -42.94 -18.53
N ASP A 976 23.69 -43.07 -18.33
CA ASP A 976 24.54 -41.94 -17.95
C ASP A 976 24.52 -40.83 -19.01
N GLU A 977 24.36 -41.18 -20.30
CA GLU A 977 24.23 -40.24 -21.41
C GLU A 977 22.92 -39.45 -21.37
N GLU A 978 21.78 -40.11 -21.11
CA GLU A 978 20.48 -39.41 -20.93
C GLU A 978 20.51 -38.50 -19.69
N LEU A 979 21.13 -38.96 -18.60
CA LEU A 979 21.24 -38.18 -17.36
C LEU A 979 22.11 -36.92 -17.57
N LEU A 980 23.20 -37.03 -18.32
CA LEU A 980 24.06 -35.92 -18.71
C LEU A 980 23.36 -34.93 -19.63
N GLU A 981 22.52 -35.40 -20.55
CA GLU A 981 21.76 -34.54 -21.46
C GLU A 981 20.71 -33.72 -20.70
N TYR A 982 19.94 -34.35 -19.79
CA TYR A 982 19.00 -33.64 -18.92
C TYR A 982 19.71 -32.63 -18.00
N SER A 983 20.83 -33.02 -17.38
CA SER A 983 21.58 -32.14 -16.49
C SER A 983 22.17 -30.92 -17.22
N SER A 984 22.76 -31.14 -18.40
CA SER A 984 23.29 -30.05 -19.25
C SER A 984 22.19 -29.08 -19.68
N SER A 985 21.02 -29.59 -20.05
CA SER A 985 19.88 -28.76 -20.45
C SER A 985 19.35 -27.91 -19.29
N ILE A 986 19.22 -28.50 -18.09
CA ILE A 986 18.81 -27.77 -16.87
C ILE A 986 19.78 -26.62 -16.56
N MET A 987 21.08 -26.90 -16.60
CA MET A 987 22.15 -25.92 -16.36
C MET A 987 22.11 -24.76 -17.35
N GLN A 988 21.91 -25.06 -18.64
CA GLN A 988 21.82 -24.04 -19.68
C GLN A 988 20.63 -23.10 -19.45
N GLN A 989 19.46 -23.62 -19.06
CA GLN A 989 18.27 -22.83 -18.78
C GLN A 989 18.39 -21.97 -17.51
N ALA A 990 19.08 -22.47 -16.47
CA ALA A 990 19.34 -21.72 -15.24
C ALA A 990 20.29 -20.53 -15.48
N ASN A 991 21.33 -20.72 -16.29
CA ASN A 991 22.25 -19.65 -16.66
C ASN A 991 21.58 -18.57 -17.51
N TYR A 992 20.69 -18.97 -18.42
CA TYR A 992 19.89 -18.03 -19.22
C TYR A 992 19.02 -17.13 -18.32
N LEU A 993 18.31 -17.71 -17.35
CA LEU A 993 17.50 -16.98 -16.36
C LEU A 993 18.32 -15.93 -15.58
N SER A 994 19.52 -16.29 -15.13
CA SER A 994 20.38 -15.39 -14.37
C SER A 994 20.86 -14.20 -15.20
N LYS A 995 21.30 -14.43 -16.44
CA LYS A 995 21.75 -13.36 -17.34
C LYS A 995 20.64 -12.33 -17.61
N THR A 996 19.40 -12.79 -17.81
CA THR A 996 18.24 -11.92 -18.02
C THR A 996 17.94 -11.01 -16.80
N ILE A 997 18.20 -11.48 -15.57
CA ILE A 997 18.03 -10.67 -14.35
C ILE A 997 19.01 -9.48 -14.33
N ASP A 998 20.26 -9.75 -14.66
CA ASP A 998 21.32 -8.74 -14.61
C ASP A 998 21.16 -7.69 -15.70
N ASP A 999 20.81 -8.11 -16.92
CA ASP A 999 20.52 -7.20 -18.04
C ASP A 999 19.36 -6.24 -17.71
N PHE A 1000 18.33 -6.73 -17.00
CA PHE A 1000 17.21 -5.91 -16.54
C PHE A 1000 17.62 -4.91 -15.45
N ARG A 1001 18.39 -5.34 -14.45
CA ARG A 1001 18.81 -4.48 -13.33
C ARG A 1001 19.70 -3.33 -13.80
N ASN A 1002 20.59 -3.58 -14.76
CA ASN A 1002 21.54 -2.59 -15.26
C ASN A 1002 20.89 -1.53 -16.18
N PHE A 1003 19.71 -1.82 -16.74
CA PHE A 1003 18.97 -0.87 -17.58
C PHE A 1003 18.42 0.35 -16.80
N PHE A 1004 18.21 0.25 -15.48
CA PHE A 1004 17.53 1.28 -14.68
C PHE A 1004 18.42 2.05 -13.70
N THR A 1005 19.69 1.67 -13.53
CA THR A 1005 20.60 2.23 -12.51
C THR A 1005 21.60 3.26 -13.04
N SER A 1006 21.66 3.50 -14.35
CA SER A 1006 22.66 4.39 -14.94
C SER A 1006 22.29 5.87 -14.83
N ASP A 1007 23.25 6.64 -14.32
CA ASP A 1007 23.19 8.10 -14.21
C ASP A 1007 22.94 8.74 -15.60
N SER A 1008 21.88 9.54 -15.74
CA SER A 1008 21.46 10.17 -17.01
C SER A 1008 22.46 11.21 -17.56
N SER A 1009 23.61 11.38 -16.90
CA SER A 1009 24.65 12.35 -17.17
C SER A 1009 25.91 11.74 -17.81
N SER A 1010 26.12 10.42 -17.77
CA SER A 1010 27.29 9.77 -18.36
C SER A 1010 27.02 9.36 -19.82
N LYS A 1011 27.80 9.91 -20.76
CA LYS A 1011 27.84 9.46 -22.15
C LYS A 1011 29.08 8.62 -22.38
N GLN A 1012 28.91 7.36 -22.74
CA GLN A 1012 30.01 6.45 -23.06
C GLN A 1012 29.95 6.06 -24.55
N VAL A 1013 31.08 5.59 -25.08
CA VAL A 1013 31.17 5.10 -26.46
C VAL A 1013 30.66 3.67 -26.50
N TYR A 1014 29.62 3.41 -27.29
CA TYR A 1014 29.03 2.09 -27.47
C TYR A 1014 28.97 1.70 -28.95
N ASN A 1015 29.12 0.41 -29.23
CA ASN A 1015 28.86 -0.16 -30.56
C ASN A 1015 27.35 -0.36 -30.73
N LEU A 1016 26.76 0.25 -31.77
CA LEU A 1016 25.34 0.14 -32.07
C LEU A 1016 24.88 -1.30 -32.35
N LYS A 1017 25.75 -2.14 -32.92
CA LYS A 1017 25.45 -3.54 -33.19
C LYS A 1017 25.14 -4.32 -31.89
N ASP A 1018 25.92 -4.06 -30.83
CA ASP A 1018 25.70 -4.69 -29.52
C ASP A 1018 24.39 -4.23 -28.87
N ILE A 1019 24.03 -2.95 -29.05
CA ILE A 1019 22.76 -2.38 -28.57
C ILE A 1019 21.57 -3.08 -29.25
N PHE A 1020 21.68 -3.33 -30.55
CA PHE A 1020 20.65 -4.05 -31.31
C PHE A 1020 20.52 -5.52 -30.85
N PHE A 1021 21.64 -6.21 -30.62
CA PHE A 1021 21.58 -7.57 -30.08
C PHE A 1021 20.91 -7.64 -28.70
N LYS A 1022 21.22 -6.68 -27.81
CA LYS A 1022 20.55 -6.58 -26.51
C LYS A 1022 19.05 -6.32 -26.68
N LEU A 1023 18.67 -5.40 -27.56
CA LEU A 1023 17.26 -5.10 -27.84
C LEU A 1023 16.50 -6.32 -28.32
N ASP A 1024 17.08 -7.06 -29.27
CA ASP A 1024 16.47 -8.26 -29.81
C ASP A 1024 16.26 -9.31 -28.72
N ASP A 1025 17.25 -9.56 -27.85
CA ASP A 1025 17.10 -10.50 -26.72
C ASP A 1025 15.96 -10.11 -25.76
N LEU A 1026 15.78 -8.81 -25.50
CA LEU A 1026 14.71 -8.30 -24.64
C LEU A 1026 13.32 -8.51 -25.23
N ILE A 1027 13.17 -8.44 -26.55
CA ILE A 1027 11.85 -8.52 -27.22
C ILE A 1027 11.56 -9.89 -27.84
N LYS A 1028 12.58 -10.74 -28.04
CA LYS A 1028 12.52 -11.97 -28.84
C LYS A 1028 11.35 -12.87 -28.47
N VAL A 1029 11.13 -13.09 -27.18
CA VAL A 1029 10.06 -13.98 -26.69
C VAL A 1029 8.68 -13.34 -26.90
N THR A 1030 8.58 -12.03 -26.68
CA THR A 1030 7.33 -11.28 -26.92
C THR A 1030 6.96 -11.32 -28.39
N TYR A 1031 7.93 -11.16 -29.29
CA TYR A 1031 7.72 -11.22 -30.73
C TYR A 1031 7.41 -12.66 -31.20
N ALA A 1032 8.11 -13.66 -30.67
CA ALA A 1032 7.88 -15.06 -30.97
C ALA A 1032 6.48 -15.54 -30.52
N ASN A 1033 6.03 -15.16 -29.32
CA ASN A 1033 4.68 -15.47 -28.82
C ASN A 1033 3.57 -14.84 -29.69
N ASN A 1034 3.91 -13.79 -30.43
CA ASN A 1034 3.01 -13.13 -31.38
C ASN A 1034 3.34 -13.47 -32.84
N PHE A 1035 4.16 -14.50 -33.10
CA PHE A 1035 4.54 -14.99 -34.42
C PHE A 1035 5.17 -13.93 -35.34
N ILE A 1036 5.89 -12.96 -34.79
CA ILE A 1036 6.57 -11.90 -35.55
C ILE A 1036 8.04 -12.31 -35.80
N LYS A 1037 8.46 -12.34 -37.07
CA LYS A 1037 9.83 -12.68 -37.49
C LYS A 1037 10.70 -11.41 -37.56
N ILE A 1038 11.79 -11.36 -36.79
CA ILE A 1038 12.74 -10.25 -36.81
C ILE A 1038 13.84 -10.53 -37.85
N ILE A 1039 14.13 -9.55 -38.71
CA ILE A 1039 15.14 -9.61 -39.78
C ILE A 1039 16.07 -8.42 -39.65
N ASN A 1040 17.33 -8.68 -39.28
CA ASN A 1040 18.33 -7.63 -39.08
C ASN A 1040 19.31 -7.59 -40.25
N GLN A 1041 19.57 -6.39 -40.75
CA GLN A 1041 20.58 -6.08 -41.77
C GLN A 1041 21.58 -5.10 -41.16
N ILE A 1042 22.51 -5.63 -40.35
CA ILE A 1042 23.47 -4.86 -39.56
C ILE A 1042 24.88 -5.38 -39.86
N ASP A 1043 25.48 -4.83 -40.91
CA ASP A 1043 26.79 -5.30 -41.41
C ASP A 1043 27.98 -4.47 -40.88
N GLU A 1044 27.74 -3.29 -40.30
CA GLU A 1044 28.78 -2.34 -39.89
C GLU A 1044 28.90 -2.18 -38.37
N ASP A 1045 30.13 -2.24 -37.84
CA ASP A 1045 30.45 -1.89 -36.46
C ASP A 1045 30.60 -0.36 -36.33
N ILE A 1046 29.61 0.27 -35.70
CA ILE A 1046 29.54 1.73 -35.57
C ILE A 1046 29.53 2.11 -34.08
N ASN A 1047 30.55 2.86 -33.68
CA ASN A 1047 30.69 3.38 -32.33
C ASN A 1047 30.16 4.81 -32.23
N ILE A 1048 29.34 5.08 -31.20
CA ILE A 1048 28.71 6.39 -30.97
C ILE A 1048 28.73 6.74 -29.47
N GLN A 1049 28.93 8.02 -29.15
CA GLN A 1049 28.96 8.50 -27.77
C GLN A 1049 27.55 8.90 -27.29
N LEU A 1050 26.91 8.02 -26.52
CA LEU A 1050 25.53 8.24 -26.05
C LEU A 1050 25.27 7.57 -24.70
N ASN A 1051 24.03 7.70 -24.22
CA ASN A 1051 23.52 6.93 -23.09
C ASN A 1051 22.72 5.74 -23.63
N GLU A 1052 23.28 4.54 -23.49
CA GLU A 1052 22.73 3.28 -24.03
C GLU A 1052 21.28 3.05 -23.59
N ASN A 1053 20.99 3.23 -22.31
CA ASN A 1053 19.66 2.97 -21.74
C ASN A 1053 18.59 3.91 -22.29
N ILE A 1054 18.93 5.18 -22.49
CA ILE A 1054 18.03 6.17 -23.09
C ILE A 1054 17.72 5.79 -24.55
N LEU A 1055 18.71 5.31 -25.31
CA LEU A 1055 18.51 4.87 -26.70
C LEU A 1055 17.65 3.60 -26.78
N ILE A 1056 17.96 2.59 -25.96
CA ILE A 1056 17.19 1.34 -25.87
C ILE A 1056 15.74 1.64 -25.50
N GLN A 1057 15.48 2.58 -24.58
CA GLN A 1057 14.12 3.00 -24.23
C GLN A 1057 13.35 3.56 -25.45
N ALA A 1058 14.00 4.38 -26.28
CA ALA A 1058 13.37 4.93 -27.47
C ALA A 1058 13.05 3.81 -28.50
N PHE A 1059 13.93 2.82 -28.64
CA PHE A 1059 13.77 1.72 -29.58
C PHE A 1059 12.69 0.73 -29.11
N ILE A 1060 12.66 0.33 -27.83
CA ILE A 1060 11.62 -0.55 -27.27
C ILE A 1060 10.21 -0.02 -27.55
N ASN A 1061 9.99 1.30 -27.44
CA ASN A 1061 8.70 1.90 -27.75
C ASN A 1061 8.29 1.70 -29.22
N ILE A 1062 9.25 1.68 -30.15
CA ILE A 1062 8.98 1.44 -31.58
C ILE A 1062 8.65 -0.05 -31.79
N TYR A 1063 9.41 -0.96 -31.17
CA TYR A 1063 9.12 -2.39 -31.22
C TYR A 1063 7.73 -2.71 -30.63
N ASN A 1064 7.39 -2.24 -29.43
CA ASN A 1064 6.06 -2.50 -28.85
C ASN A 1064 4.92 -1.95 -29.71
N ASN A 1065 5.10 -0.79 -30.35
CA ASN A 1065 4.08 -0.27 -31.27
C ASN A 1065 3.90 -1.14 -32.51
N SER A 1066 4.99 -1.69 -33.06
CA SER A 1066 4.89 -2.61 -34.20
C SER A 1066 4.21 -3.93 -33.82
N LYS A 1067 4.58 -4.52 -32.68
CA LYS A 1067 3.89 -5.69 -32.10
C LYS A 1067 2.38 -5.46 -31.98
N ASP A 1068 1.99 -4.36 -31.34
CA ASP A 1068 0.59 -4.04 -31.15
C ASP A 1068 -0.13 -3.83 -32.50
N ALA A 1069 0.53 -3.23 -33.48
CA ALA A 1069 -0.03 -3.04 -34.81
C ALA A 1069 -0.30 -4.39 -35.53
N PHE A 1070 0.59 -5.38 -35.40
CA PHE A 1070 0.36 -6.72 -35.93
C PHE A 1070 -0.87 -7.40 -35.32
N ILE A 1071 -1.07 -7.22 -34.01
CA ILE A 1071 -2.20 -7.80 -33.27
C ILE A 1071 -3.50 -7.07 -33.64
N GLU A 1072 -3.51 -5.74 -33.55
CA GLU A 1072 -4.70 -4.91 -33.77
C GLU A 1072 -5.25 -5.07 -35.19
N LYS A 1073 -4.36 -5.18 -36.20
CA LYS A 1073 -4.75 -5.34 -37.59
C LYS A 1073 -4.94 -6.80 -38.02
N ASN A 1074 -4.85 -7.75 -37.09
CA ASN A 1074 -5.02 -9.17 -37.34
C ASN A 1074 -4.20 -9.68 -38.54
N VAL A 1075 -2.95 -9.22 -38.67
CA VAL A 1075 -2.06 -9.66 -39.76
C VAL A 1075 -1.83 -11.17 -39.65
N SER A 1076 -1.91 -11.89 -40.77
CA SER A 1076 -1.68 -13.34 -40.78
C SER A 1076 -0.32 -13.66 -40.17
N THR A 1077 -0.25 -14.70 -39.33
CA THR A 1077 0.97 -15.09 -38.60
C THR A 1077 2.15 -15.37 -39.51
N ASP A 1078 1.89 -15.87 -40.73
CA ASP A 1078 2.95 -16.15 -41.72
C ASP A 1078 3.54 -14.88 -42.34
N ASP A 1079 2.80 -13.77 -42.28
CA ASP A 1079 3.11 -12.49 -42.93
C ASP A 1079 3.62 -11.41 -41.95
N ARG A 1080 3.96 -11.77 -40.70
CA ARG A 1080 4.46 -10.84 -39.68
C ARG A 1080 5.98 -10.75 -39.71
N TYR A 1081 6.50 -9.66 -40.25
CA TYR A 1081 7.93 -9.41 -40.42
C TYR A 1081 8.31 -8.03 -39.88
N PHE A 1082 9.34 -7.99 -39.05
CA PHE A 1082 9.94 -6.76 -38.54
C PHE A 1082 11.40 -6.70 -38.98
N PHE A 1083 11.77 -5.67 -39.72
CA PHE A 1083 13.08 -5.43 -40.28
C PHE A 1083 13.78 -4.32 -39.50
N SER A 1084 15.06 -4.51 -39.22
CA SER A 1084 15.93 -3.45 -38.71
C SER A 1084 17.22 -3.36 -39.53
N SER A 1085 17.72 -2.14 -39.75
CA SER A 1085 18.98 -1.92 -40.47
C SER A 1085 19.73 -0.71 -39.96
N ILE A 1086 21.06 -0.77 -40.03
CA ILE A 1086 21.95 0.33 -39.68
C ILE A 1086 22.83 0.65 -40.89
N LYS A 1087 22.98 1.94 -41.20
CA LYS A 1087 23.89 2.41 -42.25
C LYS A 1087 24.65 3.64 -41.78
N LYS A 1088 25.98 3.65 -41.95
CA LYS A 1088 26.80 4.84 -41.76
C LYS A 1088 26.72 5.77 -42.98
N ASP A 1089 26.57 7.07 -42.75
CA ASP A 1089 26.64 8.10 -43.79
C ASP A 1089 27.45 9.31 -43.30
N LYS A 1090 28.71 9.41 -43.74
CA LYS A 1090 29.70 10.45 -43.38
C LYS A 1090 29.74 10.80 -41.89
N ASP A 1091 28.93 11.77 -41.46
CA ASP A 1091 28.88 12.35 -40.11
C ASP A 1091 27.68 11.85 -39.28
N HIS A 1092 26.86 10.95 -39.83
CA HIS A 1092 25.64 10.46 -39.21
C HIS A 1092 25.50 8.94 -39.33
N VAL A 1093 24.68 8.38 -38.44
CA VAL A 1093 24.21 7.00 -38.51
C VAL A 1093 22.71 7.00 -38.76
N ILE A 1094 22.28 6.22 -39.75
CA ILE A 1094 20.87 6.04 -40.07
C ILE A 1094 20.45 4.67 -39.58
N VAL A 1095 19.55 4.67 -38.60
CA VAL A 1095 18.89 3.49 -38.05
C VAL A 1095 17.48 3.42 -38.61
N THR A 1096 17.11 2.28 -39.21
CA THR A 1096 15.78 2.09 -39.80
C THR A 1096 15.08 0.90 -39.17
N PHE A 1097 13.82 1.08 -38.77
CA PHE A 1097 12.91 0.02 -38.35
C PHE A 1097 11.73 -0.04 -39.31
N LYS A 1098 11.36 -1.23 -39.76
CA LYS A 1098 10.27 -1.40 -40.74
C LYS A 1098 9.46 -2.63 -40.44
N ASP A 1099 8.13 -2.55 -40.50
CA ASP A 1099 7.26 -3.70 -40.30
C ASP A 1099 6.49 -4.12 -41.56
N SER A 1100 5.69 -5.17 -41.46
CA SER A 1100 4.70 -5.60 -42.46
C SER A 1100 3.26 -5.42 -41.96
N ALA A 1101 3.03 -4.52 -40.99
CA ALA A 1101 1.76 -4.36 -40.29
C ALA A 1101 0.75 -3.42 -41.01
N GLY A 1102 0.83 -3.28 -42.33
CA GLY A 1102 -0.11 -2.49 -43.13
C GLY A 1102 0.00 -0.97 -42.94
N GLY A 1103 1.09 -0.46 -42.36
CA GLY A 1103 1.42 0.97 -42.30
C GLY A 1103 0.61 1.82 -41.31
N ILE A 1104 0.91 3.10 -41.24
CA ILE A 1104 0.20 4.09 -40.42
C ILE A 1104 -0.81 4.82 -41.33
N ASP A 1105 -2.00 5.13 -40.84
CA ASP A 1105 -2.95 5.95 -41.60
C ASP A 1105 -2.32 7.30 -42.01
N LYS A 1106 -2.50 7.72 -43.27
CA LYS A 1106 -1.81 8.90 -43.84
C LYS A 1106 -2.10 10.17 -43.06
N ASP A 1107 -3.32 10.31 -42.53
CA ASP A 1107 -3.75 11.46 -41.75
C ASP A 1107 -3.15 11.52 -40.34
N ASN A 1108 -2.51 10.42 -39.91
CA ASN A 1108 -1.98 10.23 -38.57
C ASN A 1108 -0.44 10.20 -38.52
N ILE A 1109 0.27 10.02 -39.65
CA ILE A 1109 1.73 9.89 -39.70
C ILE A 1109 2.44 11.05 -38.99
N GLU A 1110 2.01 12.29 -39.19
CA GLU A 1110 2.62 13.47 -38.56
C GLU A 1110 2.24 13.60 -37.07
N LYS A 1111 1.08 13.06 -36.68
CA LYS A 1111 0.52 13.18 -35.33
C LYS A 1111 1.05 12.13 -34.35
N ILE A 1112 1.66 11.05 -34.84
CA ILE A 1112 2.13 9.95 -33.96
C ILE A 1112 3.16 10.39 -32.93
N PHE A 1113 3.86 11.50 -33.18
CA PHE A 1113 4.84 12.08 -32.27
C PHE A 1113 4.26 13.19 -31.38
N GLU A 1114 2.95 13.44 -31.42
CA GLU A 1114 2.28 14.37 -30.51
C GLU A 1114 2.01 13.70 -29.15
N PRO A 1115 2.13 14.45 -28.03
CA PRO A 1115 1.89 13.90 -26.70
C PRO A 1115 0.43 13.47 -26.54
N TYR A 1116 0.21 12.28 -25.96
CA TYR A 1116 -1.10 11.67 -25.73
C TYR A 1116 -1.88 11.27 -26.99
N PHE A 1117 -1.27 11.39 -28.16
CA PHE A 1117 -1.85 10.89 -29.38
C PHE A 1117 -1.73 9.36 -29.43
N THR A 1118 -2.87 8.69 -29.54
CA THR A 1118 -2.92 7.23 -29.69
C THR A 1118 -4.16 6.85 -30.48
N THR A 1119 -4.02 5.87 -31.36
CA THR A 1119 -5.13 5.22 -32.06
C THR A 1119 -5.79 4.14 -31.20
N LYS A 1120 -5.16 3.77 -30.07
CA LYS A 1120 -5.61 2.72 -29.15
C LYS A 1120 -6.56 3.29 -28.09
N HIS A 1121 -7.39 2.43 -27.49
CA HIS A 1121 -8.27 2.85 -26.39
C HIS A 1121 -7.45 3.39 -25.19
N LYS A 1122 -7.92 4.46 -24.52
CA LYS A 1122 -7.19 5.18 -23.45
C LYS A 1122 -6.79 4.34 -22.22
N SER A 1123 -7.35 3.14 -22.07
CA SER A 1123 -6.99 2.18 -21.02
C SER A 1123 -5.84 1.25 -21.42
N VAL A 1124 -5.40 1.30 -22.69
CA VAL A 1124 -4.38 0.42 -23.29
C VAL A 1124 -3.22 1.25 -23.80
N GLY A 1125 -3.50 2.31 -24.57
CA GLY A 1125 -2.48 3.24 -25.06
C GLY A 1125 -2.52 4.56 -24.29
N THR A 1126 -1.38 4.98 -23.75
CA THR A 1126 -1.23 6.30 -23.11
C THR A 1126 -0.95 7.42 -24.11
N GLY A 1127 -0.50 7.08 -25.32
CA GLY A 1127 -0.03 8.03 -26.34
C GLY A 1127 1.27 8.75 -25.97
N ILE A 1128 1.99 8.26 -24.96
CA ILE A 1128 3.23 8.87 -24.47
C ILE A 1128 4.47 8.25 -25.14
N GLY A 1129 4.43 6.97 -25.52
CA GLY A 1129 5.60 6.22 -25.99
C GLY A 1129 6.36 6.86 -27.17
N LEU A 1130 5.70 7.05 -28.32
CA LEU A 1130 6.34 7.62 -29.51
C LEU A 1130 6.72 9.09 -29.34
N TYR A 1131 5.89 9.89 -28.66
CA TYR A 1131 6.25 11.26 -28.25
C TYR A 1131 7.56 11.26 -27.44
N MET A 1132 7.71 10.35 -26.49
CA MET A 1132 8.93 10.24 -25.69
C MET A 1132 10.12 9.75 -26.53
N SER A 1133 9.93 8.82 -27.45
CA SER A 1133 11.00 8.43 -28.40
C SER A 1133 11.48 9.64 -29.21
N ASN A 1134 10.56 10.49 -29.66
CA ASN A 1134 10.90 11.74 -30.34
C ASN A 1134 11.66 12.72 -29.42
N GLN A 1135 11.20 12.95 -28.18
CA GLN A 1135 11.92 13.80 -27.22
C GLN A 1135 13.32 13.26 -26.90
N ILE A 1136 13.47 11.95 -26.73
CA ILE A 1136 14.74 11.29 -26.49
C ILE A 1136 15.70 11.53 -27.66
N ILE A 1137 15.27 11.22 -28.88
CA ILE A 1137 16.12 11.32 -30.07
C ILE A 1137 16.49 12.77 -30.35
N THR A 1138 15.54 13.70 -30.30
CA THR A 1138 15.77 15.11 -30.66
C THR A 1138 16.44 15.93 -29.56
N LYS A 1139 16.01 15.81 -28.29
CA LYS A 1139 16.51 16.64 -27.18
C LYS A 1139 17.72 16.06 -26.48
N HIS A 1140 17.77 14.73 -26.29
CA HIS A 1140 18.85 14.08 -25.53
C HIS A 1140 19.99 13.60 -26.43
N LEU A 1141 19.65 13.06 -27.61
CA LEU A 1141 20.62 12.49 -28.55
C LEU A 1141 20.98 13.43 -29.70
N LYS A 1142 20.32 14.59 -29.83
CA LYS A 1142 20.52 15.57 -30.92
C LYS A 1142 20.38 14.96 -32.33
N GLY A 1143 19.55 13.94 -32.47
CA GLY A 1143 19.22 13.30 -33.74
C GLY A 1143 17.83 13.67 -34.25
N GLU A 1144 17.40 12.99 -35.31
CA GLU A 1144 16.07 13.16 -35.92
C GLU A 1144 15.34 11.81 -36.04
N ILE A 1145 14.02 11.82 -35.92
CA ILE A 1145 13.18 10.63 -36.17
C ILE A 1145 12.03 11.00 -37.11
N ARG A 1146 11.79 10.14 -38.10
CA ARG A 1146 10.68 10.26 -39.06
C ARG A 1146 9.99 8.92 -39.24
N ALA A 1147 8.68 8.93 -39.46
CA ALA A 1147 7.92 7.76 -39.86
C ALA A 1147 7.34 7.94 -41.26
N ILE A 1148 7.39 6.89 -42.09
CA ILE A 1148 6.76 6.83 -43.41
C ILE A 1148 6.16 5.44 -43.62
N ASN A 1149 5.24 5.28 -44.58
CA ASN A 1149 4.85 3.94 -45.02
C ASN A 1149 5.68 3.51 -46.22
N GLU A 1150 6.11 2.25 -46.23
CA GLU A 1150 6.86 1.67 -47.35
C GLU A 1150 6.18 0.39 -47.83
N THR A 1151 6.14 0.20 -49.16
CA THR A 1151 5.80 -1.09 -49.78
C THR A 1151 7.07 -1.70 -50.35
N TYR A 1152 7.35 -2.95 -50.00
CA TYR A 1152 8.58 -3.64 -50.37
C TYR A 1152 8.31 -5.13 -50.63
N LYS A 1153 9.20 -5.76 -51.42
CA LYS A 1153 9.10 -7.18 -51.79
C LYS A 1153 10.03 -8.02 -50.90
N TYR A 1154 9.52 -9.12 -50.33
CA TYR A 1154 10.29 -10.08 -49.54
C TYR A 1154 9.71 -11.50 -49.76
N ASN A 1155 10.55 -12.52 -49.96
CA ASN A 1155 10.13 -13.89 -50.31
C ASN A 1155 9.04 -13.93 -51.41
N ASP A 1156 9.27 -13.19 -52.50
CA ASP A 1156 8.37 -13.09 -53.65
C ASP A 1156 6.97 -12.49 -53.44
N LYS A 1157 6.70 -11.95 -52.25
CA LYS A 1157 5.42 -11.28 -51.90
C LYS A 1157 5.63 -9.79 -51.57
N ASN A 1158 4.64 -8.97 -51.88
CA ASN A 1158 4.65 -7.54 -51.55
C ASN A 1158 4.03 -7.31 -50.17
N TYR A 1159 4.75 -6.58 -49.31
CA TYR A 1159 4.29 -6.16 -47.99
C TYR A 1159 4.24 -4.64 -47.91
N THR A 1160 3.28 -4.12 -47.15
CA THR A 1160 3.18 -2.70 -46.82
C THR A 1160 3.25 -2.55 -45.30
N GLY A 1161 4.04 -1.61 -44.80
CA GLY A 1161 4.22 -1.40 -43.37
C GLY A 1161 4.75 -0.03 -42.99
N ALA A 1162 4.87 0.21 -41.68
CA ALA A 1162 5.42 1.44 -41.14
C ALA A 1162 6.95 1.35 -41.13
N LYS A 1163 7.62 2.42 -41.53
CA LYS A 1163 9.08 2.55 -41.56
C LYS A 1163 9.49 3.79 -40.75
N PHE A 1164 10.17 3.56 -39.64
CA PHE A 1164 10.82 4.60 -38.84
C PHE A 1164 12.28 4.76 -39.28
N ILE A 1165 12.69 6.00 -39.50
CA ILE A 1165 14.05 6.38 -39.89
C ILE A 1165 14.58 7.31 -38.81
N ILE A 1166 15.71 6.95 -38.20
CA ILE A 1166 16.33 7.67 -37.10
C ILE A 1166 17.74 8.05 -37.53
N THR A 1167 18.05 9.32 -37.51
CA THR A 1167 19.37 9.85 -37.85
C THR A 1167 20.05 10.32 -36.58
N LEU A 1168 21.21 9.75 -36.24
CA LEU A 1168 22.00 10.12 -35.08
C LEU A 1168 23.34 10.73 -35.51
N PRO A 1169 23.82 11.81 -34.87
CA PRO A 1169 25.15 12.34 -35.13
C PRO A 1169 26.24 11.40 -34.57
N LEU A 1170 27.33 11.20 -35.32
CA LEU A 1170 28.49 10.41 -34.88
C LEU A 1170 29.35 11.11 -33.81
#